data_AF-A0A444AYX7-F1
#
_entry.id   AF-A0A444AYX7-F1
#
_cell.length_a   1.000
_cell.length_b   1.000
_cell.length_c   1.000
_cell.angle_alpha   90.00
_cell.angle_beta   90.00
_cell.angle_gamma   90.00
#
_symmetry.space_group_name_H-M   'P 1'
#
loop_
_entity.id
_entity.type
_entity.pdbx_description
1 polymer ?
#
loop_
_entity_poly.entity_id
_entity_poly.type
_entity_poly.pdbx_seq_one_letter_code
_entity_poly.pdbx_strand_id
1 'polypeptide(L)'
;MGVVREHRRVLTRVVVAAVSVIAIGGGSAHGAAAAPATAAAQSVDTSPWSFTGRGFGHGVGMSQYGALAQAKAGRSAREILGFYYAGTTYDAVPDTQTIRVNIVRGRSTTAVSGLARSSGGGTLTVTAGSSTLRAAAGRSVSLRRSGSSVVASCSGCSPASVTGSAVSITWDQTRTDLSLGGKRYAHAPFVVTPTPGAATLEGVLHLRLADEYLDQVREVPWSWPDAALETQAAAARAYALRKVAGGVRSACACHVQDSITDQVYGAVPTGSEASAWPRWRAAVAAGGSSTTGYVPRYGGQVIEAIYSSSSGGHTVNNEDIWGGAPVPYLRGVPDPWSTKSDNPRRSWTTEVPRSKVATAFGLPDVRSLDLSERTSAGSVRWARATSSAGVTKTLRGDDMRRALGLSSASTRRPGERVTGDTPADLAAATARSAPSTATSVVIAPASQTHVAHLVMARPLAGSLRAPLLLSGTTRLAHATRTELDRRGGRITRAYVVGGGPMVNTSVITELRARGITVTRVGMSDQDATAAAIVDLMAAQGPITRAAVATQETVPEAGAFSAVAGTRREPIVWASRSAVGPRAKAALQRARVRSVRIIGSSSRIPTAVSSDLSASGFSPSRLAGTSSAEISAGIAQYFRNSYSATRVSLARSTSTRTSDPAIAAAYGEPVLIVGTAPPAQVVAQVQRSPQWPSIRAVGPSSRVTSTTLARVRDS
;
A
#
# COMPACT_ATOMS: atom_id res chain seq x y z
N MET A 1 -17.33 -13.10 -11.84
CA MET A 1 -17.36 -13.18 -13.32
C MET A 1 -16.17 -13.98 -13.78
N GLY A 2 -16.36 -14.89 -14.75
CA GLY A 2 -15.30 -15.56 -15.47
C GLY A 2 -15.86 -16.10 -16.78
N VAL A 3 -15.18 -15.83 -17.90
CA VAL A 3 -15.45 -16.40 -19.23
C VAL A 3 -14.10 -16.57 -19.93
N VAL A 4 -13.96 -17.66 -20.68
CA VAL A 4 -12.76 -18.15 -21.39
C VAL A 4 -13.26 -18.84 -22.67
N ARG A 5 -12.61 -18.79 -23.84
CA ARG A 5 -11.27 -18.30 -24.19
C ARG A 5 -11.34 -17.13 -25.20
N GLU A 6 -10.76 -17.03 -26.41
CA GLU A 6 -9.91 -17.89 -27.28
C GLU A 6 -8.69 -17.08 -27.82
N HIS A 7 -8.47 -16.98 -29.14
CA HIS A 7 -7.23 -16.45 -29.71
C HIS A 7 -7.40 -15.63 -31.00
N ARG A 8 -6.51 -14.64 -31.18
CA ARG A 8 -5.70 -14.53 -32.41
C ARG A 8 -4.24 -14.22 -32.04
N ARG A 9 -3.30 -14.87 -32.72
CA ARG A 9 -1.85 -14.56 -32.64
C ARG A 9 -1.47 -13.62 -33.79
N VAL A 10 -0.56 -12.69 -33.54
CA VAL A 10 0.22 -11.99 -34.58
C VAL A 10 1.69 -12.15 -34.20
N LEU A 11 2.51 -12.63 -35.13
CA LEU A 11 3.95 -12.77 -34.96
C LEU A 11 4.65 -11.61 -35.67
N THR A 12 5.26 -10.71 -34.89
CA THR A 12 6.21 -9.71 -35.43
C THR A 12 7.62 -10.26 -35.26
N ARG A 13 8.29 -10.61 -36.37
CA ARG A 13 9.71 -10.95 -36.36
C ARG A 13 10.54 -9.67 -36.12
N VAL A 14 11.42 -9.70 -35.13
CA VAL A 14 12.50 -8.70 -34.99
C VAL A 14 13.78 -9.32 -35.53
N VAL A 15 14.38 -8.68 -36.54
CA VAL A 15 15.69 -9.06 -37.06
C VAL A 15 16.75 -8.31 -36.25
N VAL A 16 17.71 -9.03 -35.67
CA VAL A 16 18.89 -8.45 -35.04
C VAL A 16 20.07 -8.70 -35.98
N ALA A 17 20.55 -7.64 -36.62
CA ALA A 17 21.77 -7.68 -37.40
C ALA A 17 22.99 -7.53 -36.46
N ALA A 18 23.86 -8.53 -36.44
CA ALA A 18 25.15 -8.44 -35.76
C ALA A 18 26.22 -7.94 -36.74
N VAL A 19 26.89 -6.83 -36.42
CA VAL A 19 28.02 -6.31 -37.19
C VAL A 19 29.31 -6.62 -36.43
N SER A 20 30.07 -7.60 -36.92
CA SER A 20 31.41 -7.90 -36.42
C SER A 20 32.42 -7.02 -37.16
N VAL A 21 33.10 -6.12 -36.43
CA VAL A 21 34.23 -5.34 -36.98
C VAL A 21 35.53 -6.08 -36.70
N ILE A 22 36.24 -6.43 -37.77
CA ILE A 22 37.60 -7.00 -37.71
C ILE A 22 38.59 -5.84 -37.61
N ALA A 23 39.56 -5.94 -36.71
CA ALA A 23 40.68 -5.00 -36.63
C ALA A 23 41.99 -5.71 -37.03
N ILE A 24 42.62 -5.24 -38.10
CA ILE A 24 43.98 -5.59 -38.50
C ILE A 24 44.87 -4.41 -38.08
N GLY A 25 46.03 -4.69 -37.49
CA GLY A 25 46.87 -3.68 -36.83
C GLY A 25 48.12 -3.24 -37.61
N GLY A 26 48.93 -2.41 -36.95
CA GLY A 26 50.25 -1.95 -37.43
C GLY A 26 50.33 -0.42 -37.58
N GLY A 27 51.33 0.19 -36.95
CA GLY A 27 51.57 1.64 -37.02
C GLY A 27 52.10 2.22 -35.69
N SER A 28 53.23 2.92 -35.74
CA SER A 28 53.96 3.38 -34.55
C SER A 28 53.53 4.76 -34.03
N ALA A 29 53.83 4.99 -32.76
CA ALA A 29 53.52 6.16 -31.96
C ALA A 29 53.78 7.54 -32.61
N HIS A 30 52.94 8.52 -32.24
CA HIS A 30 53.35 9.84 -31.76
C HIS A 30 52.38 10.27 -30.63
N GLY A 31 52.84 11.13 -29.72
CA GLY A 31 52.10 11.43 -28.48
C GLY A 31 50.91 12.37 -28.66
N ALA A 32 49.77 12.01 -28.06
CA ALA A 32 48.62 12.88 -27.87
C ALA A 32 48.21 12.87 -26.38
N ALA A 33 47.90 14.05 -25.82
CA ALA A 33 47.54 14.16 -24.41
C ALA A 33 46.21 13.43 -24.11
N ALA A 34 46.15 12.75 -22.96
CA ALA A 34 44.94 12.04 -22.54
C ALA A 34 43.80 13.04 -22.26
N ALA A 35 42.78 13.05 -23.12
CA ALA A 35 41.56 13.80 -22.88
C ALA A 35 40.89 13.35 -21.56
N PRO A 36 40.29 14.27 -20.78
CA PRO A 36 39.66 13.91 -19.52
C PRO A 36 38.53 12.91 -19.77
N ALA A 37 38.51 11.84 -18.97
CA ALA A 37 37.53 10.77 -19.12
C ALA A 37 36.10 11.33 -19.01
N THR A 38 35.34 11.27 -20.11
CA THR A 38 33.95 11.71 -20.16
C THR A 38 33.14 10.92 -19.13
N ALA A 39 32.53 11.64 -18.19
CA ALA A 39 31.74 11.03 -17.13
C ALA A 39 30.61 10.19 -17.77
N ALA A 40 30.67 8.87 -17.57
CA ALA A 40 29.74 7.94 -18.19
C ALA A 40 28.29 8.37 -17.90
N ALA A 41 27.53 8.64 -18.97
CA ALA A 41 26.16 9.14 -18.86
C ALA A 41 25.34 8.16 -18.02
N GLN A 42 24.86 8.62 -16.86
CA GLN A 42 24.10 7.77 -15.95
C GLN A 42 22.84 7.30 -16.68
N SER A 43 22.68 5.97 -16.78
CA SER A 43 21.52 5.39 -17.44
C SER A 43 20.25 5.89 -16.76
N VAL A 44 19.39 6.55 -17.54
CA VAL A 44 18.14 7.12 -17.04
C VAL A 44 17.29 5.97 -16.52
N ASP A 45 17.03 5.96 -15.22
CA ASP A 45 16.18 4.96 -14.59
C ASP A 45 14.75 5.08 -15.12
N THR A 46 14.37 4.18 -16.03
CA THR A 46 13.04 4.12 -16.66
C THR A 46 12.02 3.36 -15.81
N SER A 47 12.43 2.76 -14.69
CA SER A 47 11.58 1.93 -13.84
C SER A 47 10.34 2.71 -13.35
N PRO A 48 9.15 2.09 -13.26
CA PRO A 48 7.98 2.77 -12.73
C PRO A 48 8.11 3.05 -11.23
N TRP A 49 7.37 4.05 -10.75
CA TRP A 49 7.23 4.33 -9.32
C TRP A 49 6.23 3.34 -8.71
N SER A 50 6.66 2.59 -7.68
CA SER A 50 5.76 1.70 -6.94
C SER A 50 5.10 2.46 -5.79
N PHE A 51 3.80 2.75 -5.93
CA PHE A 51 2.97 3.36 -4.90
C PHE A 51 2.26 2.27 -4.10
N THR A 52 2.21 2.40 -2.78
CA THR A 52 1.44 1.51 -1.89
C THR A 52 0.60 2.33 -0.93
N GLY A 53 -0.56 1.83 -0.51
CA GLY A 53 -1.46 2.53 0.40
C GLY A 53 -2.62 1.68 0.90
N ARG A 54 -3.65 2.33 1.43
CA ARG A 54 -4.87 1.72 1.98
C ARG A 54 -6.09 2.59 1.67
N GLY A 55 -7.26 1.98 1.49
CA GLY A 55 -8.48 2.69 1.11
C GLY A 55 -8.78 2.67 -0.39
N PHE A 56 -9.96 3.12 -0.78
CA PHE A 56 -10.39 3.33 -2.15
C PHE A 56 -11.45 4.44 -2.22
N GLY A 57 -11.17 5.48 -3.00
CA GLY A 57 -11.95 6.73 -3.06
C GLY A 57 -11.27 7.88 -2.31
N HIS A 58 -12.06 8.91 -1.98
CA HIS A 58 -11.61 10.10 -1.23
C HIS A 58 -11.56 9.86 0.30
N GLY A 59 -12.33 8.89 0.84
CA GLY A 59 -12.29 8.52 2.26
C GLY A 59 -13.06 9.45 3.21
N VAL A 60 -13.81 10.42 2.69
CA VAL A 60 -14.68 11.32 3.49
C VAL A 60 -16.03 10.63 3.74
N GLY A 61 -16.59 10.83 4.94
CA GLY A 61 -17.88 10.27 5.34
C GLY A 61 -17.88 8.73 5.41
N MET A 62 -18.96 8.09 4.96
CA MET A 62 -19.12 6.64 5.15
C MET A 62 -18.14 5.80 4.33
N SER A 63 -17.55 4.79 4.97
CA SER A 63 -16.77 3.73 4.31
C SER A 63 -17.66 2.50 4.05
N GLN A 64 -17.93 2.16 2.80
CA GLN A 64 -18.83 1.03 2.44
C GLN A 64 -18.33 -0.31 3.00
N TYR A 65 -17.05 -0.64 2.83
CA TYR A 65 -16.46 -1.86 3.44
C TYR A 65 -16.38 -1.79 4.97
N GLY A 66 -16.39 -0.60 5.57
CA GLY A 66 -16.47 -0.43 7.01
C GLY A 66 -17.89 -0.64 7.54
N ALA A 67 -18.91 -0.14 6.84
CA ALA A 67 -20.32 -0.40 7.09
C ALA A 67 -20.64 -1.90 6.97
N LEU A 68 -20.13 -2.60 5.95
CA LEU A 68 -20.22 -4.07 5.84
C LEU A 68 -19.68 -4.77 7.10
N ALA A 69 -18.49 -4.38 7.55
CA ALA A 69 -17.85 -4.99 8.71
C ALA A 69 -18.55 -4.66 10.05
N GLN A 70 -19.23 -3.51 10.14
CA GLN A 70 -20.10 -3.16 11.28
C GLN A 70 -21.42 -3.94 11.27
N ALA A 71 -22.07 -4.08 10.11
CA ALA A 71 -23.29 -4.87 9.96
C ALA A 71 -23.03 -6.37 10.26
N LYS A 72 -21.89 -6.92 9.81
CA LYS A 72 -21.43 -8.26 10.20
C LYS A 72 -21.13 -8.41 11.70
N ALA A 73 -20.97 -7.31 12.42
CA ALA A 73 -20.83 -7.28 13.88
C ALA A 73 -22.15 -6.90 14.60
N GLY A 74 -23.29 -6.99 13.91
CA GLY A 74 -24.63 -6.80 14.48
C GLY A 74 -25.09 -5.35 14.63
N ARG A 75 -24.34 -4.36 14.13
CA ARG A 75 -24.71 -2.93 14.24
C ARG A 75 -25.81 -2.57 13.25
N SER A 76 -26.82 -1.84 13.72
CA SER A 76 -27.96 -1.36 12.93
C SER A 76 -27.59 -0.22 11.97
N ALA A 77 -28.42 0.04 10.96
CA ALA A 77 -28.16 1.12 10.00
C ALA A 77 -28.01 2.51 10.67
N ARG A 78 -28.87 2.83 11.65
CA ARG A 78 -28.80 4.07 12.44
C ARG A 78 -27.45 4.20 13.16
N GLU A 79 -26.96 3.12 13.76
CA GLU A 79 -25.67 3.07 14.46
C GLU A 79 -24.44 3.19 13.55
N ILE A 80 -24.55 2.72 12.31
CA ILE A 80 -23.48 2.82 11.31
C ILE A 80 -23.46 4.22 10.71
N LEU A 81 -24.62 4.80 10.40
CA LEU A 81 -24.75 6.18 9.94
C LEU A 81 -24.22 7.17 10.98
N GLY A 82 -24.66 7.08 12.24
CA GLY A 82 -24.21 7.97 13.32
C GLY A 82 -22.72 7.83 13.68
N PHE A 83 -22.09 6.70 13.34
CA PHE A 83 -20.63 6.51 13.47
C PHE A 83 -19.85 7.28 12.37
N TYR A 84 -20.33 7.29 11.12
CA TYR A 84 -19.66 7.95 10.02
C TYR A 84 -20.05 9.43 9.84
N TYR A 85 -21.24 9.80 10.30
CA TYR A 85 -21.78 11.15 10.26
C TYR A 85 -22.04 11.63 11.70
N ALA A 86 -20.95 11.95 12.42
CA ALA A 86 -21.02 12.29 13.83
C ALA A 86 -21.95 13.49 14.09
N GLY A 87 -22.80 13.38 15.12
CA GLY A 87 -23.76 14.41 15.50
C GLY A 87 -25.03 14.48 14.66
N THR A 88 -25.29 13.52 13.75
CA THR A 88 -26.57 13.47 13.03
C THR A 88 -27.66 12.72 13.77
N THR A 89 -28.90 13.18 13.64
CA THR A 89 -30.13 12.42 13.91
C THR A 89 -30.47 11.51 12.72
N TYR A 90 -31.47 10.63 12.85
CA TYR A 90 -31.91 9.71 11.78
C TYR A 90 -33.43 9.66 11.72
N ASP A 91 -33.98 10.56 10.90
CA ASP A 91 -35.37 10.99 10.99
C ASP A 91 -36.05 10.96 9.62
N ALA A 92 -37.38 10.85 9.66
CA ALA A 92 -38.25 10.94 8.50
C ALA A 92 -38.18 12.33 7.82
N VAL A 93 -38.18 12.33 6.49
CA VAL A 93 -38.40 13.50 5.62
C VAL A 93 -39.26 13.13 4.41
N PRO A 94 -40.03 14.06 3.81
CA PRO A 94 -40.72 13.80 2.54
C PRO A 94 -39.73 13.55 1.40
N ASP A 95 -39.85 12.42 0.71
CA ASP A 95 -38.98 12.01 -0.40
C ASP A 95 -39.72 11.75 -1.73
N THR A 96 -40.87 12.41 -1.89
CA THR A 96 -41.79 12.38 -3.05
C THR A 96 -41.26 13.01 -4.34
N GLN A 97 -40.05 13.58 -4.35
CA GLN A 97 -39.60 14.44 -5.46
C GLN A 97 -39.17 13.63 -6.69
N THR A 98 -39.30 14.24 -7.87
CA THR A 98 -38.76 13.68 -9.12
C THR A 98 -37.26 13.94 -9.23
N ILE A 99 -36.44 12.89 -9.16
CA ILE A 99 -35.01 12.97 -9.47
C ILE A 99 -34.78 12.81 -10.98
N ARG A 100 -33.69 13.43 -11.48
CA ARG A 100 -33.32 13.45 -12.90
C ARG A 100 -31.95 12.80 -13.06
N VAL A 101 -31.90 11.64 -13.71
CA VAL A 101 -30.70 10.80 -13.82
C VAL A 101 -30.19 10.77 -15.25
N ASN A 102 -29.02 11.35 -15.51
CA ASN A 102 -28.39 11.30 -16.82
C ASN A 102 -27.77 9.91 -17.06
N ILE A 103 -28.22 9.24 -18.13
CA ILE A 103 -27.76 7.92 -18.59
C ILE A 103 -27.22 7.95 -20.03
N VAL A 104 -27.31 9.09 -20.72
CA VAL A 104 -26.64 9.36 -22.00
C VAL A 104 -25.98 10.73 -21.91
N ARG A 105 -24.65 10.77 -21.77
CA ARG A 105 -23.89 12.01 -21.62
C ARG A 105 -23.09 12.36 -22.87
N GLY A 106 -23.20 13.60 -23.37
CA GLY A 106 -22.35 14.15 -24.41
C GLY A 106 -22.30 13.34 -25.71
N ARG A 107 -23.42 12.83 -26.21
CA ARG A 107 -23.48 12.05 -27.46
C ARG A 107 -24.10 12.84 -28.62
N SER A 108 -23.49 12.83 -29.81
CA SER A 108 -24.07 13.46 -31.01
C SER A 108 -25.35 12.76 -31.50
N THR A 109 -25.43 11.45 -31.27
CA THR A 109 -26.59 10.60 -31.55
C THR A 109 -26.71 9.48 -30.52
N THR A 110 -27.93 9.00 -30.27
CA THR A 110 -28.23 7.77 -29.53
C THR A 110 -29.45 7.08 -30.16
N ALA A 111 -29.77 5.85 -29.76
CA ALA A 111 -30.95 5.14 -30.24
C ALA A 111 -31.59 4.30 -29.13
N VAL A 112 -32.92 4.22 -29.16
CA VAL A 112 -33.73 3.44 -28.21
C VAL A 112 -34.77 2.60 -28.93
N SER A 113 -35.26 1.54 -28.29
CA SER A 113 -36.42 0.76 -28.78
C SER A 113 -37.25 0.24 -27.61
N GLY A 114 -38.53 -0.03 -27.82
CA GLY A 114 -39.38 -0.60 -26.78
C GLY A 114 -39.29 -2.12 -26.73
N LEU A 115 -39.16 -2.67 -25.53
CA LEU A 115 -39.09 -4.12 -25.26
C LEU A 115 -40.36 -4.56 -24.55
N ALA A 116 -41.04 -5.56 -25.10
CA ALA A 116 -42.23 -6.13 -24.50
C ALA A 116 -41.89 -6.94 -23.22
N ARG A 117 -42.58 -6.63 -22.12
CA ARG A 117 -42.60 -7.42 -20.88
C ARG A 117 -43.70 -8.49 -20.89
N SER A 118 -44.73 -8.26 -21.71
CA SER A 118 -45.93 -9.11 -21.88
C SER A 118 -46.46 -8.98 -23.31
N SER A 119 -47.47 -9.78 -23.66
CA SER A 119 -48.24 -9.55 -24.90
C SER A 119 -48.79 -8.11 -24.97
N GLY A 120 -48.85 -7.54 -26.17
CA GLY A 120 -49.25 -6.16 -26.43
C GLY A 120 -48.29 -5.07 -25.90
N GLY A 121 -47.13 -5.45 -25.36
CA GLY A 121 -46.08 -4.53 -24.89
C GLY A 121 -45.10 -4.09 -25.98
N GLY A 122 -44.16 -3.22 -25.62
CA GLY A 122 -43.06 -2.77 -26.49
C GLY A 122 -43.30 -1.47 -27.26
N THR A 123 -44.47 -0.85 -27.17
CA THR A 123 -44.75 0.42 -27.86
C THR A 123 -44.21 1.63 -27.09
N LEU A 124 -43.37 2.42 -27.75
CA LEU A 124 -42.93 3.74 -27.27
C LEU A 124 -43.80 4.85 -27.85
N THR A 125 -44.08 5.86 -27.03
CA THR A 125 -44.67 7.15 -27.43
C THR A 125 -43.59 8.22 -27.32
N VAL A 126 -43.32 8.93 -28.41
CA VAL A 126 -42.20 9.87 -28.56
C VAL A 126 -42.77 11.23 -28.92
N THR A 127 -42.68 12.19 -28.00
CA THR A 127 -43.34 13.50 -28.13
C THR A 127 -42.31 14.63 -28.11
N ALA A 128 -42.48 15.61 -29.01
CA ALA A 128 -41.67 16.82 -29.09
C ALA A 128 -42.60 18.02 -29.38
N GLY A 129 -42.78 18.89 -28.38
CA GLY A 129 -43.88 19.87 -28.41
C GLY A 129 -45.24 19.17 -28.45
N SER A 130 -46.12 19.60 -29.36
CA SER A 130 -47.40 18.93 -29.66
C SER A 130 -47.25 17.67 -30.54
N SER A 131 -46.16 17.54 -31.29
CA SER A 131 -45.96 16.45 -32.26
C SER A 131 -45.62 15.14 -31.56
N THR A 132 -46.33 14.05 -31.91
CA THR A 132 -46.13 12.73 -31.32
C THR A 132 -45.94 11.65 -32.40
N LEU A 133 -44.93 10.81 -32.20
CA LEU A 133 -44.58 9.61 -32.99
C LEU A 133 -44.80 8.38 -32.12
N ARG A 134 -45.38 7.31 -32.67
CA ARG A 134 -45.52 6.01 -31.99
C ARG A 134 -44.65 4.96 -32.66
N ALA A 135 -43.79 4.30 -31.89
CA ALA A 135 -42.89 3.25 -32.36
C ALA A 135 -43.28 1.91 -31.72
N ALA A 136 -43.60 0.92 -32.55
CA ALA A 136 -43.96 -0.43 -32.10
C ALA A 136 -42.77 -1.20 -31.51
N ALA A 137 -43.05 -2.35 -30.87
CA ALA A 137 -42.04 -3.24 -30.28
C ALA A 137 -40.83 -3.48 -31.21
N GLY A 138 -39.62 -3.34 -30.66
CA GLY A 138 -38.36 -3.53 -31.38
C GLY A 138 -38.00 -2.45 -32.41
N ARG A 139 -38.89 -1.52 -32.79
CA ARG A 139 -38.56 -0.41 -33.70
C ARG A 139 -37.56 0.53 -33.04
N SER A 140 -36.47 0.81 -33.76
CA SER A 140 -35.42 1.73 -33.31
C SER A 140 -35.84 3.19 -33.58
N VAL A 141 -35.85 3.99 -32.53
CA VAL A 141 -36.00 5.45 -32.56
C VAL A 141 -34.59 6.04 -32.44
N SER A 142 -34.10 6.62 -33.54
CA SER A 142 -32.84 7.35 -33.60
C SER A 142 -33.04 8.76 -33.06
N LEU A 143 -32.14 9.21 -32.19
CA LEU A 143 -32.21 10.49 -31.46
C LEU A 143 -30.93 11.27 -31.76
N ARG A 144 -31.03 12.29 -32.63
CA ARG A 144 -29.87 13.07 -33.10
C ARG A 144 -29.99 14.55 -32.76
N ARG A 145 -28.84 15.20 -32.62
CA ARG A 145 -28.74 16.66 -32.48
C ARG A 145 -29.10 17.39 -33.80
N SER A 146 -29.71 18.58 -33.70
CA SER A 146 -29.94 19.47 -34.85
C SER A 146 -30.16 20.92 -34.40
N GLY A 147 -29.31 21.88 -34.78
CA GLY A 147 -29.51 23.31 -34.46
C GLY A 147 -29.58 23.61 -32.95
N SER A 148 -30.74 24.04 -32.46
CA SER A 148 -31.08 24.19 -31.03
C SER A 148 -32.00 23.07 -30.49
N SER A 149 -32.24 22.03 -31.29
CA SER A 149 -33.24 20.98 -31.07
C SER A 149 -32.64 19.56 -31.02
N VAL A 150 -33.51 18.60 -30.69
CA VAL A 150 -33.35 17.16 -30.88
C VAL A 150 -34.33 16.70 -31.97
N VAL A 151 -33.88 15.80 -32.83
CA VAL A 151 -34.72 15.11 -33.83
C VAL A 151 -34.81 13.65 -33.44
N ALA A 152 -36.04 13.14 -33.29
CA ALA A 152 -36.32 11.71 -33.11
C ALA A 152 -36.93 11.14 -34.39
N SER A 153 -36.36 10.06 -34.94
CA SER A 153 -36.85 9.44 -36.18
C SER A 153 -36.92 7.92 -36.09
N CYS A 154 -37.90 7.33 -36.79
CA CYS A 154 -38.14 5.89 -36.82
C CYS A 154 -38.59 5.46 -38.22
N SER A 155 -37.93 4.44 -38.77
CA SER A 155 -38.34 3.83 -40.04
C SER A 155 -39.61 3.00 -39.87
N GLY A 156 -40.64 3.32 -40.66
CA GLY A 156 -41.97 2.69 -40.58
C GLY A 156 -42.86 3.21 -39.45
N CYS A 157 -42.51 4.34 -38.80
CA CYS A 157 -43.41 5.08 -37.93
C CYS A 157 -44.20 6.15 -38.72
N SER A 158 -45.38 6.52 -38.23
CA SER A 158 -46.14 7.69 -38.71
C SER A 158 -46.45 8.63 -37.53
N PRO A 159 -46.06 9.92 -37.58
CA PRO A 159 -45.09 10.49 -38.52
C PRO A 159 -43.71 9.80 -38.40
N ALA A 160 -42.90 9.87 -39.46
CA ALA A 160 -41.58 9.22 -39.50
C ALA A 160 -40.51 9.91 -38.62
N SER A 161 -40.75 11.17 -38.24
CA SER A 161 -39.91 11.90 -37.28
C SER A 161 -40.67 12.99 -36.54
N VAL A 162 -40.16 13.41 -35.37
CA VAL A 162 -40.59 14.59 -34.62
C VAL A 162 -39.35 15.39 -34.17
N THR A 163 -39.49 16.70 -34.03
CA THR A 163 -38.38 17.62 -33.70
C THR A 163 -38.83 18.64 -32.67
N GLY A 164 -37.98 18.97 -31.70
CA GLY A 164 -38.25 20.02 -30.71
C GLY A 164 -37.05 20.32 -29.82
N SER A 165 -37.16 21.34 -28.96
CA SER A 165 -36.13 21.71 -27.98
C SER A 165 -35.83 20.60 -26.97
N ALA A 166 -36.79 19.71 -26.74
CA ALA A 166 -36.62 18.42 -26.06
C ALA A 166 -37.47 17.34 -26.75
N VAL A 167 -37.09 16.08 -26.58
CA VAL A 167 -37.90 14.90 -26.91
C VAL A 167 -38.19 14.15 -25.62
N SER A 168 -39.45 13.83 -25.35
CA SER A 168 -39.87 12.99 -24.22
C SER A 168 -40.36 11.64 -24.74
N ILE A 169 -39.90 10.55 -24.12
CA ILE A 169 -40.26 9.18 -24.47
C ILE A 169 -40.96 8.51 -23.28
N THR A 170 -42.19 8.05 -23.52
CA THR A 170 -43.04 7.37 -22.53
C THR A 170 -43.54 6.03 -23.07
N TRP A 171 -43.89 5.14 -22.15
CA TRP A 171 -44.43 3.82 -22.44
C TRP A 171 -45.30 3.34 -21.28
N ASP A 172 -46.11 2.31 -21.52
CA ASP A 172 -46.78 1.58 -20.45
C ASP A 172 -45.74 0.75 -19.68
N GLN A 173 -45.34 1.24 -18.50
CA GLN A 173 -44.30 0.63 -17.66
C GLN A 173 -44.65 -0.79 -17.18
N THR A 174 -45.94 -1.18 -17.19
CA THR A 174 -46.35 -2.53 -16.79
C THR A 174 -46.06 -3.55 -17.90
N ARG A 175 -46.22 -3.15 -19.17
CA ARG A 175 -46.07 -4.01 -20.36
C ARG A 175 -44.77 -3.77 -21.14
N THR A 176 -44.02 -2.72 -20.86
CA THR A 176 -42.87 -2.28 -21.67
C THR A 176 -41.69 -1.84 -20.82
N ASP A 177 -40.47 -2.15 -21.26
CA ASP A 177 -39.22 -1.48 -20.85
C ASP A 177 -38.62 -0.70 -22.03
N LEU A 178 -37.85 0.34 -21.74
CA LEU A 178 -37.00 1.02 -22.73
C LEU A 178 -35.67 0.27 -22.91
N SER A 179 -35.33 -0.08 -24.15
CA SER A 179 -33.98 -0.50 -24.55
C SER A 179 -33.12 0.71 -24.88
N LEU A 180 -31.90 0.76 -24.32
CA LEU A 180 -30.87 1.73 -24.67
C LEU A 180 -29.51 1.04 -24.61
N GLY A 181 -28.81 0.91 -25.74
CA GLY A 181 -27.50 0.25 -25.79
C GLY A 181 -27.49 -1.20 -25.28
N GLY A 182 -28.60 -1.93 -25.43
CA GLY A 182 -28.79 -3.29 -24.92
C GLY A 182 -29.16 -3.38 -23.43
N LYS A 183 -29.21 -2.26 -22.71
CA LYS A 183 -29.71 -2.17 -21.33
C LYS A 183 -31.22 -1.90 -21.30
N ARG A 184 -31.93 -2.45 -20.30
CA ARG A 184 -33.37 -2.28 -20.04
C ARG A 184 -33.63 -1.23 -18.96
N TYR A 185 -34.58 -0.32 -19.16
CA TYR A 185 -35.00 0.67 -18.16
C TYR A 185 -36.53 0.66 -18.04
N ALA A 186 -37.05 0.43 -16.82
CA ALA A 186 -38.49 0.21 -16.61
C ALA A 186 -39.30 1.51 -16.54
N HIS A 187 -38.71 2.59 -16.03
CA HIS A 187 -39.42 3.80 -15.61
C HIS A 187 -39.32 4.95 -16.62
N ALA A 188 -40.42 5.69 -16.77
CA ALA A 188 -40.62 6.73 -17.78
C ALA A 188 -41.04 8.07 -17.12
N PRO A 189 -40.75 9.23 -17.73
CA PRO A 189 -40.18 9.42 -19.07
C PRO A 189 -38.66 9.33 -19.13
N PHE A 190 -38.17 8.95 -20.32
CA PHE A 190 -36.81 9.25 -20.77
C PHE A 190 -36.83 10.51 -21.64
N VAL A 191 -36.16 11.57 -21.20
CA VAL A 191 -36.14 12.89 -21.84
C VAL A 191 -34.77 13.17 -22.42
N VAL A 192 -34.73 13.65 -23.66
CA VAL A 192 -33.49 13.97 -24.40
C VAL A 192 -33.48 15.45 -24.75
N THR A 193 -32.37 16.12 -24.43
CA THR A 193 -32.16 17.56 -24.62
C THR A 193 -30.80 17.85 -25.26
N PRO A 194 -30.63 18.99 -25.95
CA PRO A 194 -29.31 19.52 -26.29
C PRO A 194 -28.41 19.66 -25.06
N THR A 195 -27.13 19.31 -25.19
CA THR A 195 -26.09 19.79 -24.26
C THR A 195 -25.88 21.29 -24.51
N PRO A 196 -25.98 22.18 -23.51
CA PRO A 196 -25.72 23.60 -23.70
C PRO A 196 -24.30 23.86 -24.21
N GLY A 197 -24.15 24.71 -25.23
CA GLY A 197 -22.86 25.07 -25.82
C GLY A 197 -22.17 23.98 -26.65
N ALA A 198 -22.79 22.81 -26.87
CA ALA A 198 -22.15 21.71 -27.59
C ALA A 198 -23.04 21.05 -28.66
N ALA A 199 -22.39 20.37 -29.61
CA ALA A 199 -23.01 19.60 -30.70
C ALA A 199 -23.51 18.21 -30.25
N THR A 200 -23.91 18.08 -28.99
CA THR A 200 -24.24 16.81 -28.33
C THR A 200 -25.59 16.87 -27.63
N LEU A 201 -26.04 15.70 -27.18
CA LEU A 201 -27.27 15.43 -26.45
C LEU A 201 -26.96 14.90 -25.05
N GLU A 202 -27.84 15.29 -24.12
CA GLU A 202 -28.01 14.68 -22.80
C GLU A 202 -29.32 13.89 -22.78
N GLY A 203 -29.31 12.67 -22.25
CA GLY A 203 -30.47 11.79 -22.12
C GLY A 203 -30.67 11.38 -20.67
N VAL A 204 -31.85 11.66 -20.14
CA VAL A 204 -32.15 11.74 -18.71
C VAL A 204 -33.44 11.01 -18.38
N LEU A 205 -33.41 10.10 -17.39
CA LEU A 205 -34.63 9.54 -16.81
C LEU A 205 -35.18 10.49 -15.74
N HIS A 206 -36.50 10.69 -15.76
CA HIS A 206 -37.23 11.30 -14.66
C HIS A 206 -37.88 10.18 -13.82
N LEU A 207 -37.57 10.14 -12.53
CA LEU A 207 -37.91 9.03 -11.63
C LEU A 207 -38.46 9.56 -10.30
N ARG A 208 -39.40 8.86 -9.66
CA ARG A 208 -39.65 9.05 -8.22
C ARG A 208 -38.38 8.72 -7.43
N LEU A 209 -38.01 9.58 -6.47
CA LEU A 209 -36.82 9.35 -5.65
C LEU A 209 -37.01 8.15 -4.70
N ALA A 210 -38.14 8.10 -3.98
CA ALA A 210 -38.42 7.11 -2.93
C ALA A 210 -38.25 5.64 -3.36
N ASP A 211 -38.69 5.27 -4.57
CA ASP A 211 -38.72 3.89 -5.08
C ASP A 211 -38.03 3.73 -6.45
N GLU A 212 -38.52 4.39 -7.51
CA GLU A 212 -38.05 4.17 -8.90
C GLU A 212 -36.55 4.45 -9.10
N TYR A 213 -36.00 5.42 -8.37
CA TYR A 213 -34.57 5.71 -8.36
C TYR A 213 -33.80 4.78 -7.42
N LEU A 214 -34.19 4.75 -6.14
CA LEU A 214 -33.42 4.06 -5.10
C LEU A 214 -33.35 2.55 -5.35
N ASP A 215 -34.40 1.93 -5.89
CA ASP A 215 -34.42 0.49 -6.25
C ASP A 215 -33.32 0.09 -7.26
N GLN A 216 -32.70 1.02 -7.98
CA GLN A 216 -31.65 0.73 -8.98
C GLN A 216 -30.26 1.24 -8.60
N VAL A 217 -30.06 1.86 -7.44
CA VAL A 217 -28.73 2.37 -7.01
C VAL A 217 -27.76 1.21 -6.74
N ARG A 218 -26.56 1.27 -7.34
CA ARG A 218 -25.57 0.16 -7.39
C ARG A 218 -24.21 0.52 -6.85
N GLU A 219 -24.23 0.93 -5.60
CA GLU A 219 -23.05 1.38 -4.84
C GLU A 219 -22.36 0.25 -4.07
N VAL A 220 -23.13 -0.77 -3.67
CA VAL A 220 -22.63 -1.95 -2.96
C VAL A 220 -23.25 -3.23 -3.55
N PRO A 221 -22.58 -4.39 -3.48
CA PRO A 221 -23.18 -5.66 -3.82
C PRO A 221 -24.44 -5.94 -2.98
N TRP A 222 -25.58 -6.11 -3.65
CA TRP A 222 -26.88 -6.38 -3.01
C TRP A 222 -26.97 -7.73 -2.27
N SER A 223 -25.88 -8.52 -2.26
CA SER A 223 -25.71 -9.73 -1.44
C SER A 223 -25.13 -9.47 -0.05
N TRP A 224 -24.87 -8.21 0.33
CA TRP A 224 -24.43 -7.82 1.67
C TRP A 224 -25.57 -7.95 2.72
N PRO A 225 -25.25 -7.98 4.03
CA PRO A 225 -26.26 -8.05 5.10
C PRO A 225 -27.18 -6.83 5.13
N ASP A 226 -28.41 -7.01 5.59
CA ASP A 226 -29.50 -6.03 5.45
C ASP A 226 -29.15 -4.66 6.04
N ALA A 227 -28.63 -4.61 7.27
CA ALA A 227 -28.19 -3.37 7.90
C ALA A 227 -27.13 -2.60 7.07
N ALA A 228 -26.28 -3.26 6.27
CA ALA A 228 -25.35 -2.59 5.37
C ALA A 228 -26.04 -2.06 4.10
N LEU A 229 -27.05 -2.77 3.59
CA LEU A 229 -27.88 -2.31 2.47
C LEU A 229 -28.75 -1.11 2.89
N GLU A 230 -29.40 -1.20 4.06
CA GLU A 230 -30.17 -0.11 4.69
C GLU A 230 -29.32 1.14 4.91
N THR A 231 -28.10 0.98 5.46
CA THR A 231 -27.14 2.09 5.62
C THR A 231 -26.85 2.76 4.28
N GLN A 232 -26.60 1.97 3.24
CA GLN A 232 -26.30 2.51 1.90
C GLN A 232 -27.53 3.12 1.23
N ALA A 233 -28.73 2.57 1.42
CA ALA A 233 -29.99 3.11 0.91
C ALA A 233 -30.33 4.45 1.56
N ALA A 234 -30.21 4.56 2.89
CA ALA A 234 -30.40 5.79 3.64
C ALA A 234 -29.37 6.88 3.27
N ALA A 235 -28.10 6.53 3.13
CA ALA A 235 -27.07 7.45 2.65
C ALA A 235 -27.35 7.90 1.20
N ALA A 236 -27.76 6.97 0.33
CA ALA A 236 -28.12 7.29 -1.04
C ALA A 236 -29.35 8.22 -1.13
N ARG A 237 -30.39 7.97 -0.32
CA ARG A 237 -31.59 8.81 -0.20
C ARG A 237 -31.23 10.24 0.23
N ALA A 238 -30.39 10.39 1.25
CA ALA A 238 -29.93 11.70 1.73
C ALA A 238 -29.14 12.47 0.65
N TYR A 239 -28.21 11.79 -0.04
CA TYR A 239 -27.46 12.35 -1.16
C TYR A 239 -28.40 12.80 -2.29
N ALA A 240 -29.31 11.93 -2.72
CA ALA A 240 -30.28 12.19 -3.78
C ALA A 240 -31.16 13.41 -3.47
N LEU A 241 -31.70 13.50 -2.25
CA LEU A 241 -32.48 14.64 -1.78
C LEU A 241 -31.67 15.95 -1.82
N ARG A 242 -30.38 15.92 -1.45
CA ARG A 242 -29.50 17.09 -1.55
C ARG A 242 -29.21 17.49 -3.00
N LYS A 243 -29.10 16.56 -3.94
CA LYS A 243 -28.95 16.89 -5.37
C LYS A 243 -30.24 17.42 -6.01
N VAL A 244 -31.42 16.95 -5.57
CA VAL A 244 -32.71 17.54 -5.98
C VAL A 244 -32.86 18.96 -5.40
N ALA A 245 -32.55 19.16 -4.11
CA ALA A 245 -32.59 20.48 -3.48
C ALA A 245 -31.58 21.49 -4.06
N GLY A 246 -30.51 21.01 -4.69
CA GLY A 246 -29.55 21.84 -5.45
C GLY A 246 -30.00 22.23 -6.86
N GLY A 247 -31.14 21.71 -7.33
CA GLY A 247 -31.71 22.00 -8.65
C GLY A 247 -31.02 21.28 -9.83
N VAL A 248 -31.65 21.38 -11.00
CA VAL A 248 -31.20 20.70 -12.22
C VAL A 248 -29.94 21.37 -12.78
N ARG A 249 -28.82 20.63 -12.85
CA ARG A 249 -27.57 21.13 -13.44
C ARG A 249 -27.72 21.20 -14.96
N SER A 250 -27.71 22.41 -15.51
CA SER A 250 -27.90 22.68 -16.95
C SER A 250 -26.95 21.88 -17.84
N ALA A 251 -25.68 21.75 -17.45
CA ALA A 251 -24.63 21.03 -18.19
C ALA A 251 -24.87 19.52 -18.41
N CYS A 252 -25.85 18.90 -17.72
CA CYS A 252 -26.24 17.50 -17.92
C CYS A 252 -27.77 17.30 -17.99
N ALA A 253 -28.56 18.39 -17.96
CA ALA A 253 -30.00 18.41 -17.72
C ALA A 253 -30.47 17.59 -16.48
N CYS A 254 -29.60 17.40 -15.49
CA CYS A 254 -29.74 16.35 -14.47
C CYS A 254 -29.49 16.80 -13.02
N HIS A 255 -30.10 16.08 -12.07
CA HIS A 255 -29.75 16.13 -10.66
C HIS A 255 -28.50 15.27 -10.40
N VAL A 256 -28.44 14.06 -10.98
CA VAL A 256 -27.32 13.09 -10.84
C VAL A 256 -26.97 12.45 -12.19
N GLN A 257 -25.71 12.02 -12.36
CA GLN A 257 -25.24 11.21 -13.50
C GLN A 257 -25.01 9.77 -13.06
N ASP A 258 -25.32 8.78 -13.90
CA ASP A 258 -24.94 7.36 -13.73
C ASP A 258 -23.41 7.19 -13.85
N SER A 259 -22.70 7.54 -12.78
CA SER A 259 -21.23 7.45 -12.70
C SER A 259 -20.71 7.71 -11.28
N ILE A 260 -19.43 7.38 -11.07
CA ILE A 260 -18.65 7.73 -9.87
C ILE A 260 -18.47 9.25 -9.61
N THR A 261 -19.09 10.12 -10.42
CA THR A 261 -19.17 11.56 -10.17
C THR A 261 -20.34 11.92 -9.26
N ASP A 262 -21.45 11.17 -9.32
CA ASP A 262 -22.57 11.32 -8.39
C ASP A 262 -22.91 9.97 -7.73
N GLN A 263 -23.79 9.17 -8.33
CA GLN A 263 -24.18 7.83 -7.85
C GLN A 263 -24.45 6.90 -9.04
N VAL A 264 -24.08 5.62 -8.93
CA VAL A 264 -24.32 4.63 -10.00
C VAL A 264 -25.78 4.18 -10.02
N TYR A 265 -26.45 4.30 -11.16
CA TYR A 265 -27.87 3.96 -11.36
C TYR A 265 -28.04 2.89 -12.45
N GLY A 266 -28.58 1.74 -12.04
CA GLY A 266 -28.70 0.56 -12.87
C GLY A 266 -29.83 0.58 -13.91
N ALA A 267 -29.57 -0.12 -15.01
CA ALA A 267 -30.60 -0.77 -15.81
C ALA A 267 -31.19 -1.98 -15.07
N VAL A 268 -32.40 -2.43 -15.42
CA VAL A 268 -33.06 -3.61 -14.83
C VAL A 268 -32.06 -4.79 -14.76
N PRO A 269 -31.84 -5.38 -13.56
CA PRO A 269 -30.76 -6.34 -13.36
C PRO A 269 -30.98 -7.66 -14.11
N THR A 270 -29.88 -8.35 -14.40
CA THR A 270 -29.86 -9.68 -15.00
C THR A 270 -28.88 -10.59 -14.25
N GLY A 271 -28.96 -11.91 -14.49
CA GLY A 271 -28.09 -12.87 -13.83
C GLY A 271 -28.15 -12.80 -12.30
N SER A 272 -26.99 -12.93 -11.64
CA SER A 272 -26.90 -12.98 -10.17
C SER A 272 -27.30 -11.69 -9.45
N GLU A 273 -27.27 -10.53 -10.11
CA GLU A 273 -27.81 -9.29 -9.51
C GLU A 273 -29.33 -9.35 -9.38
N ALA A 274 -30.03 -9.96 -10.34
CA ALA A 274 -31.49 -10.05 -10.32
C ALA A 274 -32.00 -10.90 -9.14
N SER A 275 -31.25 -11.94 -8.75
CA SER A 275 -31.55 -12.76 -7.57
C SER A 275 -31.37 -12.01 -6.24
N ALA A 276 -30.45 -11.05 -6.19
CA ALA A 276 -30.21 -10.23 -4.99
C ALA A 276 -31.07 -8.95 -4.95
N TRP A 277 -31.61 -8.52 -6.09
CA TRP A 277 -32.38 -7.28 -6.22
C TRP A 277 -33.55 -7.16 -5.23
N PRO A 278 -34.39 -8.18 -4.97
CA PRO A 278 -35.46 -8.08 -3.97
C PRO A 278 -34.97 -7.70 -2.56
N ARG A 279 -33.75 -8.11 -2.18
CA ARG A 279 -33.14 -7.76 -0.89
C ARG A 279 -32.76 -6.29 -0.81
N TRP A 280 -32.23 -5.74 -1.91
CA TRP A 280 -31.96 -4.30 -2.02
C TRP A 280 -33.26 -3.47 -1.94
N ARG A 281 -34.30 -3.86 -2.69
CA ARG A 281 -35.61 -3.20 -2.65
C ARG A 281 -36.23 -3.25 -1.25
N ALA A 282 -36.09 -4.38 -0.54
CA ALA A 282 -36.52 -4.51 0.85
C ALA A 282 -35.76 -3.53 1.78
N ALA A 283 -34.46 -3.32 1.59
CA ALA A 283 -33.68 -2.35 2.36
C ALA A 283 -34.04 -0.88 2.04
N VAL A 284 -34.36 -0.57 0.77
CA VAL A 284 -34.88 0.75 0.35
C VAL A 284 -36.23 1.05 1.03
N ALA A 285 -37.11 0.05 1.06
CA ALA A 285 -38.43 0.12 1.69
C ALA A 285 -38.38 0.14 3.23
N ALA A 286 -37.50 -0.64 3.87
CA ALA A 286 -37.28 -0.58 5.32
C ALA A 286 -36.84 0.81 5.80
N GLY A 287 -36.21 1.59 4.91
CA GLY A 287 -35.87 2.99 5.13
C GLY A 287 -36.99 4.01 4.87
N GLY A 288 -38.25 3.63 4.63
CA GLY A 288 -39.31 4.61 4.36
C GLY A 288 -40.69 4.08 3.94
N SER A 289 -41.39 4.88 3.15
CA SER A 289 -42.67 4.62 2.49
C SER A 289 -42.64 5.19 1.06
N SER A 290 -43.77 5.21 0.36
CA SER A 290 -43.90 5.89 -0.95
C SER A 290 -43.87 7.42 -0.89
N THR A 291 -43.86 8.02 0.31
CA THR A 291 -43.92 9.48 0.50
C THR A 291 -42.94 10.05 1.53
N THR A 292 -42.31 9.19 2.33
CA THR A 292 -41.47 9.60 3.46
C THR A 292 -40.33 8.61 3.65
N GLY A 293 -39.10 9.11 3.70
CA GLY A 293 -37.90 8.29 3.90
C GLY A 293 -37.07 8.77 5.09
N TYR A 294 -36.45 7.83 5.79
CA TYR A 294 -35.53 8.11 6.89
C TYR A 294 -34.13 8.41 6.35
N VAL A 295 -33.53 9.48 6.85
CA VAL A 295 -32.20 9.97 6.44
C VAL A 295 -31.41 10.57 7.60
N PRO A 296 -30.07 10.54 7.53
CA PRO A 296 -29.24 11.32 8.45
C PRO A 296 -29.50 12.83 8.28
N ARG A 297 -29.68 13.55 9.40
CA ARG A 297 -29.91 15.01 9.44
C ARG A 297 -28.97 15.69 10.44
N TYR A 298 -28.55 16.91 10.15
CA TYR A 298 -27.75 17.75 11.05
C TYR A 298 -28.40 19.13 11.15
N GLY A 299 -28.59 19.66 12.36
CA GLY A 299 -29.26 20.95 12.56
C GLY A 299 -30.66 21.03 11.92
N GLY A 300 -31.40 19.90 11.91
CA GLY A 300 -32.70 19.78 11.25
C GLY A 300 -32.65 19.64 9.72
N GLN A 301 -31.50 19.82 9.06
CA GLN A 301 -31.36 19.69 7.60
C GLN A 301 -30.85 18.30 7.19
N VAL A 302 -31.31 17.77 6.06
CA VAL A 302 -30.75 16.55 5.45
C VAL A 302 -29.27 16.78 5.15
N ILE A 303 -28.39 15.84 5.50
CA ILE A 303 -26.96 15.98 5.22
C ILE A 303 -26.62 15.65 3.77
N GLU A 304 -25.50 16.20 3.27
CA GLU A 304 -24.87 15.62 2.08
C GLU A 304 -24.09 14.37 2.51
N ALA A 305 -24.75 13.21 2.46
CA ALA A 305 -24.22 11.92 2.90
C ALA A 305 -23.18 11.36 1.91
N ILE A 306 -21.99 11.96 1.92
CA ILE A 306 -20.86 11.54 1.09
C ILE A 306 -20.28 10.21 1.61
N TYR A 307 -20.06 9.26 0.71
CA TYR A 307 -19.51 7.93 1.02
C TYR A 307 -18.44 7.49 0.01
N SER A 308 -17.61 6.52 0.38
CA SER A 308 -16.61 5.91 -0.50
C SER A 308 -16.37 4.44 -0.16
N SER A 309 -15.79 3.69 -1.11
CA SER A 309 -15.63 2.23 -0.96
C SER A 309 -14.87 1.83 0.29
N SER A 310 -13.73 2.46 0.59
CA SER A 310 -12.92 2.10 1.75
C SER A 310 -12.13 3.29 2.27
N SER A 311 -12.27 3.62 3.55
CA SER A 311 -11.36 4.55 4.23
C SER A 311 -9.96 3.93 4.47
N GLY A 312 -9.90 2.59 4.56
CA GLY A 312 -8.67 1.85 4.85
C GLY A 312 -8.18 2.00 6.30
N GLY A 313 -9.05 2.36 7.24
CA GLY A 313 -8.72 2.43 8.67
C GLY A 313 -8.99 3.77 9.36
N HIS A 314 -9.29 4.83 8.60
CA HIS A 314 -9.62 6.16 9.14
C HIS A 314 -10.28 6.98 8.04
N THR A 315 -11.47 7.55 8.29
CA THR A 315 -12.09 8.50 7.35
C THR A 315 -11.41 9.86 7.46
N VAL A 316 -11.60 10.75 6.49
CA VAL A 316 -10.87 12.02 6.38
C VAL A 316 -11.83 13.22 6.40
N ASN A 317 -11.32 14.38 6.83
CA ASN A 317 -12.05 15.63 6.80
C ASN A 317 -12.32 16.10 5.36
N ASN A 318 -13.43 16.80 5.10
CA ASN A 318 -13.74 17.33 3.77
C ASN A 318 -12.72 18.39 3.29
N GLU A 319 -12.27 19.30 4.16
CA GLU A 319 -11.31 20.37 3.82
C GLU A 319 -9.90 19.85 3.51
N ASP A 320 -9.55 18.67 4.03
CA ASP A 320 -8.29 17.98 3.73
C ASP A 320 -8.25 17.41 2.30
N ILE A 321 -9.42 17.22 1.66
CA ILE A 321 -9.55 16.64 0.32
C ILE A 321 -9.94 17.70 -0.72
N TRP A 322 -10.97 18.50 -0.44
CA TRP A 322 -11.53 19.48 -1.39
C TRP A 322 -11.27 20.94 -1.01
N GLY A 323 -10.75 21.21 0.19
CA GLY A 323 -10.72 22.56 0.76
C GLY A 323 -12.11 23.04 1.19
N GLY A 324 -12.28 24.37 1.27
CA GLY A 324 -13.50 24.98 1.79
C GLY A 324 -13.61 24.92 3.32
N ALA A 325 -14.80 25.21 3.84
CA ALA A 325 -15.07 25.20 5.27
C ALA A 325 -15.23 23.76 5.82
N PRO A 326 -14.85 23.50 7.10
CA PRO A 326 -15.17 22.25 7.78
C PRO A 326 -16.69 22.00 7.85
N VAL A 327 -17.15 20.85 7.36
CA VAL A 327 -18.54 20.41 7.49
C VAL A 327 -18.70 19.58 8.78
N PRO A 328 -19.58 19.96 9.72
CA PRO A 328 -19.64 19.35 11.06
C PRO A 328 -19.85 17.83 11.10
N TYR A 329 -20.61 17.28 10.16
CA TYR A 329 -20.91 15.85 10.05
C TYR A 329 -19.97 15.09 9.10
N LEU A 330 -19.00 15.75 8.43
CA LEU A 330 -17.99 15.11 7.58
C LEU A 330 -16.59 15.22 8.21
N ARG A 331 -16.47 14.75 9.46
CA ARG A 331 -15.21 14.70 10.22
C ARG A 331 -14.55 13.32 10.12
N GLY A 332 -13.22 13.29 10.09
CA GLY A 332 -12.46 12.05 10.03
C GLY A 332 -12.48 11.28 11.36
N VAL A 333 -12.94 10.03 11.34
CA VAL A 333 -13.00 9.13 12.50
C VAL A 333 -12.12 7.87 12.29
N PRO A 334 -11.51 7.31 13.34
CA PRO A 334 -10.82 6.02 13.27
C PRO A 334 -11.81 4.90 12.88
N ASP A 335 -11.53 4.20 11.78
CA ASP A 335 -12.43 3.21 11.17
C ASP A 335 -11.77 1.82 11.12
N PRO A 336 -11.58 1.13 12.26
CA PRO A 336 -10.96 -0.19 12.30
C PRO A 336 -11.76 -1.24 11.50
N TRP A 337 -13.04 -0.99 11.25
CA TRP A 337 -13.93 -1.87 10.50
C TRP A 337 -13.51 -2.04 9.04
N SER A 338 -13.05 -0.98 8.35
CA SER A 338 -12.52 -1.12 6.99
C SER A 338 -11.11 -1.74 6.91
N THR A 339 -10.52 -2.17 8.02
CA THR A 339 -9.23 -2.91 8.02
C THR A 339 -9.37 -4.44 7.97
N LYS A 340 -10.60 -4.96 8.10
CA LYS A 340 -10.88 -6.42 8.17
C LYS A 340 -10.54 -7.14 6.86
N SER A 341 -10.34 -8.46 6.95
CA SER A 341 -10.00 -9.40 5.86
C SER A 341 -10.84 -9.23 4.60
N ASP A 342 -12.13 -9.03 4.80
CA ASP A 342 -13.19 -9.00 3.79
C ASP A 342 -13.10 -7.76 2.89
N ASN A 343 -12.33 -6.75 3.30
CA ASN A 343 -12.04 -5.58 2.48
C ASN A 343 -10.79 -5.83 1.62
N PRO A 344 -10.92 -6.00 0.29
CA PRO A 344 -9.78 -6.10 -0.62
C PRO A 344 -9.02 -4.78 -0.77
N ARG A 345 -9.61 -3.66 -0.33
CA ARG A 345 -9.02 -2.31 -0.35
C ARG A 345 -8.41 -1.91 1.00
N ARG A 346 -8.22 -2.84 1.94
CA ARG A 346 -7.45 -2.58 3.19
C ARG A 346 -5.97 -2.28 2.94
N SER A 347 -5.46 -2.72 1.79
CA SER A 347 -4.11 -2.45 1.28
C SER A 347 -4.11 -2.54 -0.24
N TRP A 348 -3.37 -1.68 -0.93
CA TRP A 348 -3.18 -1.72 -2.38
C TRP A 348 -1.76 -1.33 -2.76
N THR A 349 -1.25 -1.88 -3.87
CA THR A 349 0.01 -1.47 -4.51
C THR A 349 -0.27 -1.23 -5.99
N THR A 350 0.39 -0.25 -6.60
CA THR A 350 0.20 0.16 -8.00
C THR A 350 1.48 0.77 -8.54
N GLU A 351 1.91 0.32 -9.72
CA GLU A 351 3.05 0.90 -10.42
C GLU A 351 2.59 2.00 -11.38
N VAL A 352 3.34 3.11 -11.41
CA VAL A 352 3.01 4.30 -12.20
C VAL A 352 4.23 4.70 -13.04
N PRO A 353 4.12 4.78 -14.38
CA PRO A 353 5.22 5.23 -15.24
C PRO A 353 5.73 6.62 -14.84
N ARG A 354 7.05 6.83 -14.86
CA ARG A 354 7.67 8.11 -14.43
C ARG A 354 7.16 9.29 -15.26
N SER A 355 6.91 9.07 -16.55
CA SER A 355 6.27 10.04 -17.45
C SER A 355 4.89 10.48 -16.95
N LYS A 356 4.04 9.55 -16.49
CA LYS A 356 2.72 9.88 -15.93
C LYS A 356 2.84 10.70 -14.63
N VAL A 357 3.87 10.46 -13.82
CA VAL A 357 4.17 11.29 -12.64
C VAL A 357 4.60 12.69 -13.09
N ALA A 358 5.50 12.81 -14.06
CA ALA A 358 5.97 14.09 -14.60
C ALA A 358 4.81 14.92 -15.21
N THR A 359 3.98 14.30 -16.06
CA THR A 359 2.77 14.93 -16.62
C THR A 359 1.80 15.40 -15.54
N ALA A 360 1.55 14.59 -14.50
CA ALA A 360 0.62 14.95 -13.43
C ALA A 360 1.05 16.20 -12.65
N PHE A 361 2.36 16.40 -12.45
CA PHE A 361 2.91 17.57 -11.75
C PHE A 361 3.26 18.74 -12.69
N GLY A 362 3.11 18.60 -14.01
CA GLY A 362 3.52 19.63 -14.97
C GLY A 362 5.03 19.87 -14.99
N LEU A 363 5.82 18.79 -14.92
CA LEU A 363 7.29 18.80 -14.93
C LEU A 363 7.82 17.96 -16.11
N PRO A 364 9.06 18.23 -16.60
CA PRO A 364 9.70 17.39 -17.63
C PRO A 364 10.13 16.03 -17.07
N ASP A 365 10.56 16.00 -15.80
CA ASP A 365 10.92 14.80 -15.05
C ASP A 365 10.57 14.95 -13.56
N VAL A 366 10.56 13.84 -12.83
CA VAL A 366 10.49 13.83 -11.36
C VAL A 366 11.60 12.96 -10.81
N ARG A 367 12.53 13.59 -10.10
CA ARG A 367 13.69 12.98 -9.42
C ARG A 367 13.34 12.55 -8.00
N SER A 368 12.50 13.31 -7.30
CA SER A 368 12.00 12.97 -5.96
C SER A 368 10.55 13.40 -5.79
N LEU A 369 9.84 12.67 -4.94
CA LEU A 369 8.46 12.96 -4.53
C LEU A 369 8.41 12.90 -3.01
N ASP A 370 8.08 14.03 -2.38
CA ASP A 370 7.87 14.14 -0.94
C ASP A 370 6.36 14.03 -0.65
N LEU A 371 6.02 13.01 0.14
CA LEU A 371 4.66 12.71 0.60
C LEU A 371 4.55 12.83 2.13
N SER A 372 5.49 13.53 2.79
CA SER A 372 5.56 13.60 4.25
C SER A 372 4.53 14.55 4.88
N GLU A 373 3.89 15.44 4.12
CA GLU A 373 2.82 16.29 4.64
C GLU A 373 1.47 15.56 4.67
N ARG A 374 0.88 15.44 5.87
CA ARG A 374 -0.25 14.55 6.14
C ARG A 374 -1.46 15.26 6.75
N THR A 375 -2.62 14.72 6.40
CA THR A 375 -3.92 14.95 7.07
C THR A 375 -3.91 14.33 8.47
N SER A 376 -4.89 14.68 9.32
CA SER A 376 -5.07 14.04 10.64
C SER A 376 -5.23 12.51 10.55
N ALA A 377 -5.90 12.03 9.49
CA ALA A 377 -6.11 10.62 9.19
C ALA A 377 -4.88 9.88 8.58
N GLY A 378 -3.77 10.59 8.37
CA GLY A 378 -2.54 10.05 7.78
C GLY A 378 -2.59 9.83 6.26
N SER A 379 -3.60 10.35 5.56
CA SER A 379 -3.56 10.54 4.10
C SER A 379 -2.59 11.65 3.72
N VAL A 380 -2.04 11.61 2.51
CA VAL A 380 -1.28 12.73 1.93
C VAL A 380 -2.17 13.97 1.91
N ARG A 381 -1.71 15.09 2.48
CA ARG A 381 -2.38 16.39 2.35
C ARG A 381 -1.85 17.11 1.11
N TRP A 382 -0.54 17.28 1.05
CA TRP A 382 0.18 17.78 -0.13
C TRP A 382 1.28 16.81 -0.53
N ALA A 383 1.46 16.65 -1.83
CA ALA A 383 2.58 15.97 -2.45
C ALA A 383 3.46 17.00 -3.14
N ARG A 384 4.78 16.95 -2.95
CA ARG A 384 5.75 17.85 -3.59
C ARG A 384 6.69 17.06 -4.49
N ALA A 385 6.58 17.24 -5.81
CA ALA A 385 7.51 16.69 -6.78
C ALA A 385 8.66 17.66 -7.02
N THR A 386 9.87 17.13 -7.26
CA THR A 386 11.07 17.90 -7.62
C THR A 386 11.70 17.28 -8.88
N SER A 387 12.01 18.11 -9.88
CA SER A 387 12.68 17.67 -11.12
C SER A 387 14.19 17.48 -10.94
N SER A 388 14.85 16.92 -11.94
CA SER A 388 16.32 16.83 -12.04
C SER A 388 17.01 18.18 -11.87
N ALA A 389 16.42 19.24 -12.46
CA ALA A 389 16.84 20.64 -12.37
C ALA A 389 16.41 21.37 -11.09
N GLY A 390 15.84 20.67 -10.10
CA GLY A 390 15.46 21.25 -8.79
C GLY A 390 14.14 22.04 -8.77
N VAL A 391 13.43 22.15 -9.90
CA VAL A 391 12.12 22.82 -9.96
C VAL A 391 11.09 22.00 -9.17
N THR A 392 10.35 22.66 -8.27
CA THR A 392 9.31 22.00 -7.45
C THR A 392 7.90 22.33 -7.91
N LYS A 393 7.00 21.35 -7.79
CA LYS A 393 5.55 21.50 -8.02
C LYS A 393 4.78 20.73 -6.95
N THR A 394 3.57 21.19 -6.62
CA THR A 394 2.73 20.60 -5.57
C THR A 394 1.33 20.27 -6.07
N LEU A 395 0.73 19.21 -5.49
CA LEU A 395 -0.66 18.79 -5.69
C LEU A 395 -1.26 18.41 -4.34
N ARG A 396 -2.58 18.56 -4.15
CA ARG A 396 -3.24 17.93 -3.00
C ARG A 396 -3.22 16.41 -3.15
N GLY A 397 -3.33 15.68 -2.03
CA GLY A 397 -3.32 14.22 -2.04
C GLY A 397 -4.41 13.59 -2.91
N ASP A 398 -5.59 14.22 -3.03
CA ASP A 398 -6.66 13.74 -3.91
C ASP A 398 -6.41 14.08 -5.39
N ASP A 399 -5.81 15.23 -5.68
CA ASP A 399 -5.43 15.60 -7.06
C ASP A 399 -4.36 14.66 -7.59
N MET A 400 -3.34 14.36 -6.77
CA MET A 400 -2.34 13.34 -7.07
C MET A 400 -2.99 11.95 -7.21
N ARG A 401 -3.92 11.57 -6.33
CA ARG A 401 -4.68 10.30 -6.45
C ARG A 401 -5.35 10.19 -7.82
N ARG A 402 -6.10 11.22 -8.21
CA ARG A 402 -6.86 11.26 -9.47
C ARG A 402 -5.95 11.27 -10.69
N ALA A 403 -4.93 12.14 -10.72
CA ALA A 403 -4.01 12.26 -11.85
C ALA A 403 -3.16 11.00 -12.07
N LEU A 404 -2.64 10.40 -11.00
CA LEU A 404 -1.83 9.18 -11.09
C LEU A 404 -2.67 7.91 -11.24
N GLY A 405 -3.96 7.94 -10.86
CA GLY A 405 -4.86 6.77 -10.89
C GLY A 405 -4.71 5.85 -9.67
N LEU A 406 -4.29 6.40 -8.53
CA LEU A 406 -4.16 5.64 -7.27
C LEU A 406 -5.54 5.33 -6.68
N SER A 407 -5.63 4.25 -5.90
CA SER A 407 -6.90 3.90 -5.22
C SER A 407 -7.33 4.98 -4.21
N SER A 408 -6.39 5.61 -3.49
CA SER A 408 -6.67 6.53 -2.38
C SER A 408 -5.56 7.57 -2.18
N ALA A 409 -5.85 8.71 -1.55
CA ALA A 409 -4.82 9.63 -1.04
C ALA A 409 -4.05 9.06 0.18
N SER A 410 -4.51 7.95 0.77
CA SER A 410 -3.85 7.24 1.88
C SER A 410 -2.67 6.36 1.45
N THR A 411 -1.82 6.92 0.60
CA THR A 411 -0.55 6.36 0.12
C THR A 411 0.47 6.29 1.25
N ARG A 412 0.87 5.09 1.65
CA ARG A 412 1.95 4.79 2.60
C ARG A 412 2.34 3.32 2.49
N ARG A 413 3.61 3.00 2.76
CA ARG A 413 4.06 1.61 2.94
C ARG A 413 3.33 0.95 4.12
N PRO A 414 3.13 -0.38 4.16
CA PRO A 414 2.69 -1.06 5.37
C PRO A 414 3.77 -0.90 6.45
N GLY A 415 3.35 -0.63 7.69
CA GLY A 415 4.23 -0.44 8.83
C GLY A 415 3.89 -1.42 9.94
N GLU A 416 4.84 -2.29 10.30
CA GLU A 416 4.74 -3.22 11.43
C GLU A 416 5.61 -2.73 12.60
N ARG A 417 5.30 -3.14 13.83
CA ARG A 417 6.18 -2.94 14.99
C ARG A 417 6.36 -4.24 15.77
N VAL A 418 7.61 -4.55 16.09
CA VAL A 418 7.98 -5.58 17.07
C VAL A 418 8.28 -4.85 18.38
N THR A 419 7.62 -5.23 19.48
CA THR A 419 7.86 -4.65 20.80
C THR A 419 8.67 -5.59 21.70
N GLY A 420 9.18 -5.06 22.81
CA GLY A 420 10.00 -5.77 23.78
C GLY A 420 10.88 -4.79 24.55
N ASP A 421 10.64 -4.66 25.86
CA ASP A 421 11.04 -3.48 26.64
C ASP A 421 12.49 -3.54 27.18
N THR A 422 13.04 -4.74 27.37
CA THR A 422 14.47 -5.00 27.54
C THR A 422 15.13 -5.43 26.20
N PRO A 423 16.46 -5.67 26.13
CA PRO A 423 17.06 -6.35 24.98
C PRO A 423 16.57 -7.80 24.83
N ALA A 424 16.28 -8.49 25.94
CA ALA A 424 15.94 -9.90 25.93
C ALA A 424 14.51 -10.17 25.42
N ASP A 425 13.55 -9.33 25.81
CA ASP A 425 12.17 -9.44 25.31
C ASP A 425 12.12 -9.14 23.81
N LEU A 426 12.90 -8.15 23.36
CA LEU A 426 13.03 -7.84 21.95
C LEU A 426 13.66 -9.02 21.19
N ALA A 427 14.71 -9.65 21.72
CA ALA A 427 15.32 -10.83 21.11
C ALA A 427 14.35 -12.02 21.06
N ALA A 428 13.58 -12.29 22.13
CA ALA A 428 12.56 -13.32 22.14
C ALA A 428 11.41 -13.03 21.15
N ALA A 429 11.02 -11.77 21.00
CA ALA A 429 10.02 -11.35 20.01
C ALA A 429 10.53 -11.51 18.58
N THR A 430 11.79 -11.15 18.29
CA THR A 430 12.38 -11.32 16.96
C THR A 430 12.78 -12.77 16.66
N ALA A 431 13.08 -13.60 17.66
CA ALA A 431 13.39 -15.03 17.52
C ALA A 431 12.25 -15.86 16.89
N ARG A 432 11.04 -15.31 16.79
CA ARG A 432 9.92 -15.86 16.03
C ARG A 432 10.13 -15.81 14.51
N SER A 433 11.16 -15.11 14.01
CA SER A 433 11.60 -15.17 12.60
C SER A 433 12.27 -16.49 12.26
N ALA A 434 12.93 -17.14 13.23
CA ALA A 434 13.59 -18.43 13.03
C ALA A 434 12.55 -19.56 13.01
N PRO A 435 12.66 -20.54 12.09
CA PRO A 435 11.67 -21.60 11.91
C PRO A 435 11.20 -22.25 13.21
N SER A 436 9.92 -22.62 13.28
CA SER A 436 9.35 -23.41 14.37
C SER A 436 10.00 -24.80 14.50
N THR A 437 10.59 -25.30 13.41
CA THR A 437 11.36 -26.54 13.29
C THR A 437 12.84 -26.41 13.67
N ALA A 438 13.33 -25.23 14.03
CA ALA A 438 14.74 -25.06 14.43
C ALA A 438 15.05 -25.86 15.69
N THR A 439 16.07 -26.73 15.62
CA THR A 439 16.50 -27.62 16.71
C THR A 439 17.64 -27.08 17.57
N SER A 440 18.29 -26.02 17.11
CA SER A 440 19.37 -25.33 17.82
C SER A 440 18.96 -23.91 18.20
N VAL A 441 19.51 -23.39 19.29
CA VAL A 441 19.43 -21.98 19.71
C VAL A 441 20.85 -21.40 19.88
N VAL A 442 21.02 -20.10 19.66
CA VAL A 442 22.22 -19.36 20.07
C VAL A 442 21.86 -18.47 21.25
N ILE A 443 22.66 -18.53 22.32
CA ILE A 443 22.50 -17.74 23.54
C ILE A 443 23.67 -16.76 23.64
N ALA A 444 23.38 -15.46 23.75
CA ALA A 444 24.38 -14.40 23.88
C ALA A 444 24.16 -13.57 25.16
N PRO A 445 25.16 -12.84 25.68
CA PRO A 445 24.98 -11.98 26.85
C PRO A 445 24.06 -10.78 26.54
N ALA A 446 23.18 -10.43 27.48
CA ALA A 446 22.25 -9.31 27.35
C ALA A 446 22.87 -7.92 27.64
N SER A 447 24.03 -7.88 28.30
CA SER A 447 24.68 -6.63 28.72
C SER A 447 25.27 -5.86 27.55
N GLN A 448 25.08 -4.53 27.54
CA GLN A 448 25.72 -3.64 26.56
C GLN A 448 27.26 -3.65 26.69
N THR A 449 27.82 -3.96 27.86
CA THR A 449 29.28 -4.14 28.06
C THR A 449 29.86 -5.30 27.25
N HIS A 450 29.03 -6.26 26.83
CA HIS A 450 29.44 -7.46 26.08
C HIS A 450 28.76 -7.55 24.71
N VAL A 451 28.23 -6.43 24.20
CA VAL A 451 27.51 -6.35 22.92
C VAL A 451 28.31 -6.83 21.71
N ALA A 452 29.64 -6.78 21.75
CA ALA A 452 30.52 -7.38 20.73
C ALA A 452 30.23 -8.87 20.54
N HIS A 453 30.03 -9.63 21.63
CA HIS A 453 29.74 -11.06 21.59
C HIS A 453 28.35 -11.33 21.00
N LEU A 454 27.38 -10.45 21.25
CA LEU A 454 26.06 -10.47 20.61
C LEU A 454 26.14 -10.23 19.09
N VAL A 455 26.93 -9.24 18.65
CA VAL A 455 27.16 -8.96 17.23
C VAL A 455 27.81 -10.17 16.53
N MET A 456 28.87 -10.73 17.11
CA MET A 456 29.56 -11.90 16.54
C MET A 456 28.68 -13.17 16.57
N ALA A 457 27.81 -13.34 17.57
CA ALA A 457 26.85 -14.44 17.66
C ALA A 457 25.76 -14.41 16.56
N ARG A 458 25.41 -13.23 16.03
CA ARG A 458 24.27 -13.09 15.12
C ARG A 458 24.48 -13.74 13.74
N PRO A 459 25.65 -13.62 13.07
CA PRO A 459 25.97 -14.42 11.88
C PRO A 459 25.84 -15.93 12.09
N LEU A 460 26.36 -16.47 13.20
CA LEU A 460 26.27 -17.89 13.55
C LEU A 460 24.81 -18.36 13.73
N ALA A 461 23.99 -17.56 14.43
CA ALA A 461 22.56 -17.84 14.55
C ALA A 461 21.85 -17.83 13.18
N GLY A 462 22.26 -16.93 12.27
CA GLY A 462 21.76 -16.88 10.90
C GLY A 462 22.16 -18.10 10.06
N SER A 463 23.42 -18.53 10.11
CA SER A 463 23.90 -19.69 9.33
C SER A 463 23.28 -21.01 9.82
N LEU A 464 23.03 -21.14 11.13
CA LEU A 464 22.30 -22.25 11.75
C LEU A 464 20.78 -22.21 11.49
N ARG A 465 20.23 -21.11 10.92
CA ARG A 465 18.79 -20.80 10.88
C ARG A 465 18.13 -20.88 12.28
N ALA A 466 18.88 -20.56 13.31
CA ALA A 466 18.51 -20.69 14.71
C ALA A 466 17.98 -19.36 15.30
N PRO A 467 17.05 -19.41 16.28
CA PRO A 467 16.76 -18.27 17.14
C PRO A 467 18.01 -17.81 17.90
N LEU A 468 18.15 -16.50 18.08
CA LEU A 468 19.14 -15.85 18.94
C LEU A 468 18.41 -15.29 20.16
N LEU A 469 18.75 -15.78 21.34
CA LEU A 469 18.16 -15.35 22.62
C LEU A 469 19.24 -14.83 23.56
N LEU A 470 18.85 -14.06 24.59
CA LEU A 470 19.79 -13.38 25.49
C LEU A 470 19.75 -13.91 26.91
N SER A 471 20.90 -13.98 27.58
CA SER A 471 21.03 -14.38 28.98
C SER A 471 21.55 -13.23 29.84
N GLY A 472 21.15 -13.20 31.12
CA GLY A 472 21.95 -12.54 32.15
C GLY A 472 23.15 -13.41 32.54
N THR A 473 24.05 -12.87 33.36
CA THR A 473 25.28 -13.57 33.76
C THR A 473 25.02 -14.87 34.51
N THR A 474 24.04 -14.90 35.41
CA THR A 474 23.78 -16.04 36.31
C THR A 474 22.52 -16.83 35.99
N ARG A 475 21.62 -16.30 35.14
CA ARG A 475 20.33 -16.90 34.79
C ARG A 475 19.88 -16.49 33.38
N LEU A 476 19.15 -17.36 32.70
CA LEU A 476 18.45 -17.01 31.47
C LEU A 476 17.44 -15.88 31.73
N ALA A 477 17.42 -14.87 30.86
CA ALA A 477 16.44 -13.79 30.93
C ALA A 477 15.01 -14.35 30.84
N HIS A 478 14.03 -13.67 31.45
CA HIS A 478 12.67 -14.19 31.57
C HIS A 478 12.06 -14.55 30.20
N ALA A 479 12.04 -13.63 29.25
CA ALA A 479 11.53 -13.88 27.90
C ALA A 479 12.31 -14.96 27.12
N THR A 480 13.61 -15.15 27.41
CA THR A 480 14.40 -16.24 26.84
C THR A 480 13.92 -17.59 27.35
N ARG A 481 13.57 -17.70 28.63
CA ARG A 481 12.93 -18.91 29.19
C ARG A 481 11.57 -19.14 28.52
N THR A 482 10.70 -18.13 28.50
CA THR A 482 9.38 -18.20 27.86
C THR A 482 9.45 -18.62 26.37
N GLU A 483 10.41 -18.14 25.58
CA GLU A 483 10.55 -18.53 24.16
C GLU A 483 11.19 -19.91 23.96
N LEU A 484 12.06 -20.37 24.86
CA LEU A 484 12.53 -21.77 24.89
C LEU A 484 11.37 -22.71 25.25
N ASP A 485 10.65 -22.40 26.33
CA ASP A 485 9.55 -23.20 26.86
C ASP A 485 8.40 -23.27 25.82
N ARG A 486 8.13 -22.18 25.08
CA ARG A 486 7.20 -22.14 23.93
C ARG A 486 7.65 -23.00 22.74
N ARG A 487 8.96 -23.17 22.51
CA ARG A 487 9.50 -24.06 21.46
C ARG A 487 9.50 -25.52 21.91
N GLY A 488 9.62 -25.76 23.21
CA GLY A 488 9.64 -27.07 23.85
C GLY A 488 10.84 -27.91 23.45
N GLY A 489 10.73 -29.24 23.63
CA GLY A 489 11.78 -30.22 23.29
C GLY A 489 12.20 -30.30 21.82
N ARG A 490 11.74 -29.39 20.96
CA ARG A 490 12.32 -29.17 19.63
C ARG A 490 13.75 -28.63 19.73
N ILE A 491 14.02 -27.74 20.69
CA ILE A 491 15.36 -27.21 20.92
C ILE A 491 16.16 -28.22 21.73
N THR A 492 17.08 -28.93 21.06
CA THR A 492 17.93 -29.97 21.67
C THR A 492 19.38 -29.53 21.82
N ARG A 493 19.79 -28.42 21.20
CA ARG A 493 21.16 -27.87 21.31
C ARG A 493 21.18 -26.35 21.53
N ALA A 494 22.07 -25.88 22.41
CA ALA A 494 22.34 -24.46 22.64
C ALA A 494 23.82 -24.13 22.42
N TYR A 495 24.09 -23.13 21.59
CA TYR A 495 25.41 -22.52 21.43
C TYR A 495 25.51 -21.28 22.32
N VAL A 496 26.20 -21.37 23.45
CA VAL A 496 26.35 -20.29 24.44
C VAL A 496 27.61 -19.48 24.12
N VAL A 497 27.44 -18.24 23.69
CA VAL A 497 28.53 -17.39 23.20
C VAL A 497 29.15 -16.56 24.33
N GLY A 498 30.48 -16.56 24.40
CA GLY A 498 31.27 -15.84 25.40
C GLY A 498 31.61 -16.67 26.65
N GLY A 499 32.48 -16.13 27.49
CA GLY A 499 33.05 -16.81 28.66
C GLY A 499 32.17 -16.81 29.91
N GLY A 500 32.65 -17.48 30.96
CA GLY A 500 31.98 -17.59 32.27
C GLY A 500 31.53 -16.25 32.90
N PRO A 501 32.34 -15.17 32.86
CA PRO A 501 31.93 -13.85 33.39
C PRO A 501 30.75 -13.19 32.64
N MET A 502 30.42 -13.65 31.43
CA MET A 502 29.34 -13.11 30.59
C MET A 502 28.08 -13.97 30.67
N VAL A 503 28.26 -15.28 30.69
CA VAL A 503 27.21 -16.30 30.84
C VAL A 503 27.82 -17.47 31.62
N ASN A 504 27.46 -17.62 32.89
CA ASN A 504 28.15 -18.51 33.83
C ASN A 504 27.73 -20.00 33.69
N THR A 505 28.15 -20.83 34.65
CA THR A 505 27.79 -22.25 34.70
C THR A 505 26.33 -22.50 35.12
N SER A 506 25.70 -21.68 35.98
CA SER A 506 24.29 -21.90 36.35
C SER A 506 23.33 -21.66 35.17
N VAL A 507 23.66 -20.79 34.21
CA VAL A 507 22.94 -20.71 32.93
C VAL A 507 23.07 -22.01 32.11
N ILE A 508 24.26 -22.62 32.09
CA ILE A 508 24.47 -23.91 31.42
C ILE A 508 23.66 -25.02 32.12
N THR A 509 23.59 -25.02 33.44
CA THR A 509 22.74 -25.93 34.22
C THR A 509 21.24 -25.71 33.93
N GLU A 510 20.77 -24.45 33.86
CA GLU A 510 19.38 -24.10 33.55
C GLU A 510 18.95 -24.48 32.11
N LEU A 511 19.91 -24.57 31.18
CA LEU A 511 19.71 -25.13 29.83
C LEU A 511 19.72 -26.68 29.84
N ARG A 512 20.69 -27.30 30.52
CA ARG A 512 20.78 -28.77 30.63
C ARG A 512 19.57 -29.38 31.33
N ALA A 513 19.01 -28.71 32.33
CA ALA A 513 17.77 -29.09 33.02
C ALA A 513 16.52 -29.09 32.10
N ARG A 514 16.60 -28.49 30.90
CA ARG A 514 15.57 -28.56 29.84
C ARG A 514 15.88 -29.65 28.79
N GLY A 515 16.84 -30.54 29.04
CA GLY A 515 17.32 -31.53 28.07
C GLY A 515 18.20 -30.95 26.95
N ILE A 516 18.64 -29.69 27.06
CA ILE A 516 19.38 -29.00 25.99
C ILE A 516 20.87 -29.29 26.10
N THR A 517 21.46 -29.88 25.05
CA THR A 517 22.91 -30.08 24.93
C THR A 517 23.60 -28.73 24.74
N VAL A 518 24.53 -28.37 25.61
CA VAL A 518 25.19 -27.05 25.58
C VAL A 518 26.61 -27.13 25.03
N THR A 519 26.90 -26.35 23.99
CA THR A 519 28.24 -26.06 23.46
C THR A 519 28.58 -24.60 23.80
N ARG A 520 29.67 -24.34 24.54
CA ARG A 520 30.17 -22.97 24.71
C ARG A 520 31.00 -22.57 23.49
N VAL A 521 30.86 -21.33 23.03
CA VAL A 521 31.53 -20.78 21.85
C VAL A 521 32.24 -19.48 22.24
N GLY A 522 33.57 -19.52 22.33
CA GLY A 522 34.40 -18.38 22.74
C GLY A 522 34.72 -18.33 24.22
N MET A 523 35.48 -17.30 24.61
CA MET A 523 36.03 -17.11 25.96
C MET A 523 35.66 -15.71 26.52
N SER A 524 36.37 -15.26 27.55
CA SER A 524 36.20 -13.94 28.17
C SER A 524 36.60 -12.76 27.26
N ASP A 525 37.30 -13.00 26.15
CA ASP A 525 37.75 -11.96 25.23
C ASP A 525 37.11 -12.05 23.83
N GLN A 526 37.21 -10.95 23.09
CA GLN A 526 36.56 -10.76 21.78
C GLN A 526 37.28 -11.51 20.65
N ASP A 527 38.60 -11.67 20.72
CA ASP A 527 39.42 -12.36 19.71
C ASP A 527 39.20 -13.88 19.77
N ALA A 528 39.26 -14.47 20.96
CA ALA A 528 38.94 -15.87 21.19
C ALA A 528 37.47 -16.20 20.87
N THR A 529 36.55 -15.25 21.08
CA THR A 529 35.15 -15.43 20.67
C THR A 529 34.99 -15.38 19.15
N ALA A 530 35.64 -14.42 18.47
CA ALA A 530 35.68 -14.36 17.02
C ALA A 530 36.26 -15.65 16.41
N ALA A 531 37.41 -16.11 16.92
CA ALA A 531 38.06 -17.35 16.47
C ALA A 531 37.15 -18.57 16.59
N ALA A 532 36.56 -18.80 17.78
CA ALA A 532 35.67 -19.94 18.01
C ALA A 532 34.40 -19.91 17.13
N ILE A 533 33.88 -18.72 16.80
CA ILE A 533 32.75 -18.57 15.87
C ILE A 533 33.18 -18.85 14.43
N VAL A 534 34.37 -18.38 14.01
CA VAL A 534 34.94 -18.66 12.68
C VAL A 534 35.17 -20.15 12.48
N ASP A 535 35.85 -20.83 13.42
CA ASP A 535 36.11 -22.27 13.35
C ASP A 535 34.79 -23.08 13.35
N LEU A 536 33.81 -22.72 14.19
CA LEU A 536 32.49 -23.37 14.23
C LEU A 536 31.68 -23.16 12.95
N MET A 537 31.72 -21.95 12.37
CA MET A 537 31.05 -21.67 11.09
C MET A 537 31.74 -22.36 9.91
N ALA A 538 33.07 -22.55 9.95
CA ALA A 538 33.82 -23.31 8.94
C ALA A 538 33.56 -24.83 9.04
N ALA A 539 33.49 -25.38 10.26
CA ALA A 539 33.16 -26.80 10.48
C ALA A 539 31.75 -27.18 9.98
N GLN A 540 30.84 -26.21 9.87
CA GLN A 540 29.49 -26.38 9.31
C GLN A 540 29.45 -26.23 7.77
N GLY A 541 30.59 -26.12 7.09
CA GLY A 541 30.71 -25.82 5.65
C GLY A 541 31.43 -24.50 5.33
N PRO A 542 31.78 -24.26 4.07
CA PRO A 542 32.75 -23.23 3.68
C PRO A 542 32.32 -21.80 4.03
N ILE A 543 33.30 -20.99 4.39
CA ILE A 543 33.20 -19.53 4.54
C ILE A 543 34.26 -18.87 3.66
N THR A 544 33.85 -17.98 2.75
CA THR A 544 34.77 -17.40 1.73
C THR A 544 35.16 -15.96 2.04
N ARG A 545 34.38 -15.28 2.90
CA ARG A 545 34.55 -13.89 3.29
C ARG A 545 34.22 -13.71 4.77
N ALA A 546 34.82 -12.71 5.39
CA ALA A 546 34.48 -12.27 6.75
C ALA A 546 34.30 -10.75 6.79
N ALA A 547 33.88 -10.23 7.94
CA ALA A 547 33.82 -8.81 8.22
C ALA A 547 34.59 -8.45 9.51
N VAL A 548 35.08 -7.22 9.59
CA VAL A 548 35.83 -6.68 10.73
C VAL A 548 35.07 -5.49 11.32
N ALA A 549 34.91 -5.52 12.64
CA ALA A 549 34.29 -4.48 13.45
C ALA A 549 35.16 -4.09 14.66
N THR A 550 34.87 -2.93 15.24
CA THR A 550 35.46 -2.45 16.50
C THR A 550 34.35 -2.03 17.45
N GLN A 551 34.69 -1.69 18.70
CA GLN A 551 33.72 -1.15 19.67
C GLN A 551 33.02 0.13 19.16
N GLU A 552 33.69 0.89 18.29
CA GLU A 552 33.18 2.11 17.65
C GLU A 552 32.21 1.84 16.48
N THR A 553 32.04 0.58 16.04
CA THR A 553 31.17 0.20 14.91
C THR A 553 30.18 -0.94 15.22
N VAL A 554 29.92 -1.19 16.51
CA VAL A 554 28.91 -2.15 17.00
C VAL A 554 27.55 -2.02 16.26
N PRO A 555 26.95 -0.81 16.09
CA PRO A 555 25.65 -0.68 15.45
C PRO A 555 25.66 -1.12 13.97
N GLU A 556 26.68 -0.71 13.21
CA GLU A 556 26.84 -1.02 11.80
C GLU A 556 27.15 -2.50 11.55
N ALA A 557 27.98 -3.11 12.41
CA ALA A 557 28.25 -4.53 12.40
C ALA A 557 26.97 -5.34 12.76
N GLY A 558 26.18 -4.85 13.71
CA GLY A 558 24.85 -5.38 14.02
C GLY A 558 23.88 -5.32 12.85
N ALA A 559 23.86 -4.22 12.09
CA ALA A 559 23.06 -4.10 10.87
C ALA A 559 23.56 -5.02 9.73
N PHE A 560 24.88 -5.09 9.52
CA PHE A 560 25.51 -6.03 8.57
C PHE A 560 25.17 -7.50 8.89
N SER A 561 25.02 -7.84 10.18
CA SER A 561 24.68 -9.20 10.63
C SER A 561 23.40 -9.77 10.01
N ALA A 562 22.51 -8.91 9.48
CA ALA A 562 21.28 -9.32 8.81
C ALA A 562 21.53 -10.10 7.50
N VAL A 563 22.56 -9.71 6.74
CA VAL A 563 22.96 -10.41 5.50
C VAL A 563 24.12 -11.38 5.75
N ALA A 564 24.93 -11.12 6.77
CA ALA A 564 26.11 -11.91 7.11
C ALA A 564 25.77 -13.40 7.35
N GLY A 565 24.69 -13.67 8.10
CA GLY A 565 24.31 -15.03 8.47
C GLY A 565 23.87 -15.91 7.30
N THR A 566 23.06 -15.39 6.37
CA THR A 566 22.64 -16.13 5.16
C THR A 566 23.79 -16.34 4.19
N ARG A 567 24.76 -15.41 4.16
CA ARG A 567 25.98 -15.49 3.35
C ARG A 567 27.12 -16.30 4.00
N ARG A 568 26.94 -16.77 5.24
CA ARG A 568 27.96 -17.42 6.09
C ARG A 568 29.23 -16.58 6.28
N GLU A 569 29.11 -15.26 6.39
CA GLU A 569 30.23 -14.34 6.56
C GLU A 569 30.38 -13.98 8.05
N PRO A 570 31.32 -14.58 8.82
CA PRO A 570 31.49 -14.25 10.24
C PRO A 570 31.99 -12.81 10.42
N ILE A 571 31.66 -12.23 11.58
CA ILE A 571 32.23 -10.96 12.05
C ILE A 571 33.35 -11.29 13.04
N VAL A 572 34.54 -10.72 12.82
CA VAL A 572 35.67 -10.80 13.74
C VAL A 572 35.99 -9.41 14.30
N TRP A 573 36.78 -9.37 15.37
CA TRP A 573 37.05 -8.15 16.13
C TRP A 573 38.45 -7.59 15.90
N ALA A 574 38.57 -6.26 15.91
CA ALA A 574 39.82 -5.54 15.81
C ALA A 574 40.04 -4.55 16.95
N SER A 575 41.31 -4.26 17.24
CA SER A 575 41.74 -3.06 17.95
C SER A 575 41.75 -1.86 16.99
N ARG A 576 42.32 -0.71 17.41
CA ARG A 576 42.59 0.41 16.50
C ARG A 576 43.77 0.15 15.54
N SER A 577 44.56 -0.91 15.75
CA SER A 577 45.75 -1.22 14.94
C SER A 577 45.65 -2.52 14.14
N ALA A 578 45.06 -3.58 14.67
CA ALA A 578 45.09 -4.93 14.08
C ALA A 578 43.82 -5.75 14.38
N VAL A 579 43.56 -6.77 13.55
CA VAL A 579 42.60 -7.82 13.88
C VAL A 579 43.24 -8.79 14.88
N GLY A 580 42.44 -9.31 15.82
CA GLY A 580 42.93 -10.24 16.84
C GLY A 580 43.66 -11.47 16.27
N PRO A 581 44.77 -11.92 16.88
CA PRO A 581 45.62 -12.96 16.30
C PRO A 581 44.93 -14.33 16.19
N ARG A 582 44.09 -14.71 17.16
CA ARG A 582 43.36 -15.98 17.10
C ARG A 582 42.31 -15.96 15.99
N ALA A 583 41.63 -14.83 15.81
CA ALA A 583 40.67 -14.62 14.75
C ALA A 583 41.35 -14.64 13.37
N LYS A 584 42.51 -13.99 13.20
CA LYS A 584 43.29 -14.07 11.94
C LYS A 584 43.70 -15.51 11.63
N ALA A 585 44.20 -16.25 12.61
CA ALA A 585 44.56 -17.66 12.44
C ALA A 585 43.34 -18.54 12.08
N ALA A 586 42.17 -18.31 12.69
CA ALA A 586 40.93 -19.00 12.35
C ALA A 586 40.47 -18.69 10.92
N LEU A 587 40.55 -17.42 10.49
CA LEU A 587 40.22 -17.02 9.11
C LEU A 587 41.16 -17.66 8.09
N GLN A 588 42.45 -17.79 8.41
CA GLN A 588 43.43 -18.50 7.57
C GLN A 588 43.14 -20.01 7.50
N ARG A 589 42.87 -20.68 8.63
CA ARG A 589 42.42 -22.09 8.67
C ARG A 589 41.18 -22.32 7.80
N ALA A 590 40.20 -21.43 7.93
CA ALA A 590 38.95 -21.47 7.17
C ALA A 590 39.09 -21.03 5.70
N ARG A 591 40.31 -20.71 5.23
CA ARG A 591 40.63 -20.29 3.85
C ARG A 591 39.91 -19.02 3.38
N VAL A 592 39.52 -18.14 4.31
CA VAL A 592 38.93 -16.84 3.98
C VAL A 592 39.96 -15.97 3.28
N ARG A 593 39.57 -15.32 2.17
CA ARG A 593 40.45 -14.40 1.42
C ARG A 593 39.99 -12.95 1.46
N SER A 594 38.70 -12.66 1.24
CA SER A 594 38.20 -11.28 1.29
C SER A 594 37.67 -10.91 2.67
N VAL A 595 38.05 -9.74 3.18
CA VAL A 595 37.56 -9.21 4.47
C VAL A 595 36.91 -7.85 4.25
N ARG A 596 35.73 -7.61 4.86
CA ARG A 596 35.03 -6.32 4.79
C ARG A 596 35.16 -5.53 6.09
N ILE A 597 35.83 -4.40 6.05
CA ILE A 597 35.91 -3.44 7.16
C ILE A 597 34.60 -2.65 7.21
N ILE A 598 33.85 -2.79 8.31
CA ILE A 598 32.54 -2.15 8.51
C ILE A 598 32.74 -0.87 9.33
N GLY A 599 33.04 0.25 8.67
CA GLY A 599 33.35 1.51 9.33
C GLY A 599 34.17 2.50 8.49
N SER A 600 34.07 3.79 8.85
CA SER A 600 34.96 4.85 8.38
C SER A 600 36.41 4.63 8.85
N SER A 601 37.38 5.25 8.16
CA SER A 601 38.80 5.25 8.57
C SER A 601 39.02 5.86 9.95
N SER A 602 38.17 6.79 10.40
CA SER A 602 38.23 7.36 11.75
C SER A 602 37.94 6.35 12.88
N ARG A 603 37.05 5.38 12.62
CA ARG A 603 36.55 4.40 13.61
C ARG A 603 37.14 2.99 13.47
N ILE A 604 37.65 2.66 12.28
CA ILE A 604 38.54 1.52 12.06
C ILE A 604 39.72 2.03 11.22
N PRO A 605 40.86 2.38 11.84
CA PRO A 605 42.01 2.97 11.15
C PRO A 605 42.54 2.19 9.95
N THR A 606 43.29 2.87 9.10
CA THR A 606 43.98 2.26 7.94
C THR A 606 44.97 1.18 8.37
N ALA A 607 45.56 1.29 9.58
CA ALA A 607 46.41 0.26 10.18
C ALA A 607 45.75 -1.13 10.18
N VAL A 608 44.46 -1.24 10.52
CA VAL A 608 43.71 -2.52 10.50
C VAL A 608 43.58 -3.08 9.07
N SER A 609 43.56 -2.20 8.07
CA SER A 609 43.59 -2.61 6.65
C SER A 609 44.98 -3.09 6.23
N SER A 610 46.05 -2.44 6.69
CA SER A 610 47.43 -2.85 6.46
C SER A 610 47.74 -4.20 7.12
N ASP A 611 47.29 -4.39 8.37
CA ASP A 611 47.38 -5.65 9.12
C ASP A 611 46.70 -6.81 8.38
N LEU A 612 45.52 -6.58 7.81
CA LEU A 612 44.81 -7.55 6.98
C LEU A 612 45.58 -7.89 5.70
N SER A 613 46.07 -6.88 4.96
CA SER A 613 46.86 -7.09 3.75
C SER A 613 48.16 -7.87 4.03
N ALA A 614 48.91 -7.47 5.07
CA ALA A 614 50.13 -8.15 5.51
C ALA A 614 49.87 -9.60 5.98
N SER A 615 48.67 -9.88 6.50
CA SER A 615 48.24 -11.22 6.90
C SER A 615 47.68 -12.09 5.74
N GLY A 616 47.78 -11.61 4.49
CA GLY A 616 47.38 -12.36 3.29
C GLY A 616 45.89 -12.31 2.93
N PHE A 617 45.16 -11.31 3.45
CA PHE A 617 43.76 -11.05 3.12
C PHE A 617 43.61 -9.88 2.13
N SER A 618 42.48 -9.84 1.42
CA SER A 618 42.07 -8.71 0.59
C SER A 618 41.03 -7.85 1.35
N PRO A 619 41.44 -6.76 2.02
CA PRO A 619 40.50 -5.87 2.69
C PRO A 619 39.70 -5.04 1.68
N SER A 620 38.43 -4.80 2.00
CA SER A 620 37.53 -3.87 1.31
C SER A 620 36.69 -3.15 2.36
N ARG A 621 36.26 -1.91 2.13
CA ARG A 621 35.64 -1.08 3.17
C ARG A 621 34.21 -0.67 2.82
N LEU A 622 33.29 -0.84 3.76
CA LEU A 622 31.96 -0.23 3.74
C LEU A 622 31.98 0.96 4.71
N ALA A 623 32.06 2.17 4.17
CA ALA A 623 32.24 3.42 4.91
C ALA A 623 31.07 4.39 4.71
N GLY A 624 31.08 5.45 5.53
CA GLY A 624 30.08 6.51 5.59
C GLY A 624 30.34 7.38 6.82
N THR A 625 29.78 8.58 6.85
CA THR A 625 29.97 9.57 7.93
C THR A 625 29.23 9.20 9.22
N SER A 626 28.16 8.42 9.12
CA SER A 626 27.27 8.07 10.25
C SER A 626 26.78 6.63 10.17
N SER A 627 26.30 6.08 11.29
CA SER A 627 25.70 4.74 11.33
C SER A 627 24.49 4.60 10.42
N ALA A 628 23.69 5.66 10.30
CA ALA A 628 22.56 5.71 9.39
C ALA A 628 23.01 5.57 7.94
N GLU A 629 24.02 6.35 7.52
CA GLU A 629 24.58 6.28 6.18
C GLU A 629 25.23 4.92 5.88
N ILE A 630 26.05 4.37 6.80
CA ILE A 630 26.66 3.05 6.62
C ILE A 630 25.60 1.96 6.54
N SER A 631 24.53 2.03 7.36
CA SER A 631 23.42 1.07 7.29
C SER A 631 22.65 1.14 5.96
N ALA A 632 22.45 2.35 5.41
CA ALA A 632 21.88 2.55 4.09
C ALA A 632 22.81 2.04 2.98
N GLY A 633 24.12 2.26 3.09
CA GLY A 633 25.14 1.73 2.18
C GLY A 633 25.21 0.20 2.20
N ILE A 634 25.14 -0.43 3.38
CA ILE A 634 25.03 -1.89 3.54
C ILE A 634 23.75 -2.40 2.88
N ALA A 635 22.60 -1.75 3.11
CA ALA A 635 21.35 -2.13 2.48
C ALA A 635 21.44 -2.05 0.94
N GLN A 636 21.97 -0.95 0.40
CA GLN A 636 22.13 -0.73 -1.05
C GLN A 636 23.12 -1.72 -1.69
N TYR A 637 24.31 -1.90 -1.10
CA TYR A 637 25.35 -2.79 -1.62
C TYR A 637 24.87 -4.25 -1.67
N PHE A 638 24.15 -4.69 -0.63
CA PHE A 638 23.60 -6.04 -0.53
C PHE A 638 22.17 -6.17 -1.08
N ARG A 639 21.65 -5.20 -1.85
CA ARG A 639 20.22 -5.17 -2.24
C ARG A 639 19.69 -6.46 -2.88
N ASN A 640 20.54 -7.17 -3.64
CA ASN A 640 20.21 -8.44 -4.31
C ASN A 640 20.57 -9.70 -3.48
N SER A 641 21.13 -9.55 -2.27
CA SER A 641 21.39 -10.64 -1.32
C SER A 641 20.29 -10.79 -0.26
N TYR A 642 19.36 -9.84 -0.16
CA TYR A 642 18.18 -9.95 0.71
C TYR A 642 17.00 -10.56 -0.06
N SER A 643 16.47 -11.68 0.41
CA SER A 643 15.21 -12.25 -0.08
C SER A 643 13.95 -11.62 0.55
N ALA A 644 14.13 -10.74 1.54
CA ALA A 644 13.05 -10.09 2.25
C ALA A 644 12.47 -8.89 1.49
N THR A 645 11.14 -8.82 1.38
CA THR A 645 10.37 -7.71 0.78
C THR A 645 10.12 -6.55 1.76
N ARG A 646 10.94 -6.43 2.80
CA ARG A 646 10.73 -5.50 3.91
C ARG A 646 12.07 -4.96 4.42
N VAL A 647 12.03 -3.87 5.16
CA VAL A 647 13.23 -3.24 5.76
C VAL A 647 12.96 -2.89 7.23
N SER A 648 13.92 -3.20 8.09
CA SER A 648 13.83 -2.98 9.54
C SER A 648 14.47 -1.66 9.96
N LEU A 649 13.79 -0.91 10.82
CA LEU A 649 14.32 0.26 11.51
C LEU A 649 14.71 -0.14 12.94
N ALA A 650 15.99 0.02 13.27
CA ALA A 650 16.53 -0.26 14.60
C ALA A 650 17.18 1.00 15.17
N ARG A 651 16.94 1.29 16.45
CA ARG A 651 17.55 2.45 17.10
C ARG A 651 18.96 2.14 17.60
N SER A 652 19.87 3.11 17.48
CA SER A 652 21.14 3.13 18.21
C SER A 652 21.27 4.40 19.05
N THR A 653 22.04 4.32 20.12
CA THR A 653 22.36 5.42 21.06
C THR A 653 23.72 5.15 21.72
N SER A 654 24.32 6.16 22.36
CA SER A 654 25.60 6.01 23.08
C SER A 654 25.58 4.94 24.18
N THR A 655 24.45 4.79 24.89
CA THR A 655 24.29 3.82 25.99
C THR A 655 23.67 2.49 25.56
N ARG A 656 23.18 2.38 24.32
CA ARG A 656 22.50 1.17 23.82
C ARG A 656 22.69 1.00 22.32
N THR A 657 23.38 -0.07 21.95
CA THR A 657 23.83 -0.39 20.58
C THR A 657 23.43 -1.80 20.12
N SER A 658 22.78 -2.60 20.98
CA SER A 658 22.36 -3.98 20.67
C SER A 658 21.24 -4.13 19.63
N ASP A 659 20.36 -3.14 19.52
CA ASP A 659 19.07 -3.32 18.84
C ASP A 659 19.18 -3.58 17.32
N PRO A 660 20.17 -3.03 16.57
CA PRO A 660 20.43 -3.45 15.19
C PRO A 660 20.80 -4.93 15.03
N ALA A 661 21.62 -5.48 15.94
CA ALA A 661 21.99 -6.90 15.93
C ALA A 661 20.81 -7.83 16.28
N ILE A 662 19.85 -7.31 17.07
CA ILE A 662 18.58 -8.00 17.36
C ILE A 662 17.61 -7.91 16.16
N ALA A 663 17.52 -6.76 15.50
CA ALA A 663 16.71 -6.56 14.28
C ALA A 663 17.17 -7.46 13.12
N ALA A 664 18.47 -7.71 13.01
CA ALA A 664 19.06 -8.66 12.07
C ALA A 664 18.54 -10.11 12.18
N ALA A 665 17.73 -10.43 13.19
CA ALA A 665 16.98 -11.68 13.29
C ALA A 665 16.13 -12.01 12.04
N TYR A 666 15.59 -10.99 11.35
CA TYR A 666 14.67 -11.20 10.22
C TYR A 666 15.35 -11.50 8.87
N GLY A 667 16.67 -11.38 8.74
CA GLY A 667 17.36 -11.55 7.46
C GLY A 667 17.02 -10.46 6.41
N GLU A 668 16.50 -9.32 6.87
CA GLU A 668 16.10 -8.16 6.07
C GLU A 668 17.02 -6.97 6.37
N PRO A 669 17.21 -6.02 5.44
CA PRO A 669 18.12 -4.90 5.67
C PRO A 669 17.71 -4.11 6.91
N VAL A 670 18.70 -3.76 7.74
CA VAL A 670 18.50 -2.98 8.96
C VAL A 670 19.05 -1.57 8.74
N LEU A 671 18.17 -0.57 8.81
CA LEU A 671 18.52 0.85 8.76
C LEU A 671 18.54 1.42 10.18
N ILE A 672 19.64 2.10 10.52
CA ILE A 672 19.89 2.61 11.87
C ILE A 672 19.30 4.02 12.01
N VAL A 673 18.45 4.22 13.02
CA VAL A 673 17.72 5.48 13.27
C VAL A 673 17.99 6.06 14.66
N GLY A 674 17.78 7.37 14.81
CA GLY A 674 17.85 8.08 16.09
C GLY A 674 16.45 8.31 16.70
N THR A 675 16.25 9.48 17.30
CA THR A 675 14.93 10.01 17.70
C THR A 675 14.07 10.41 16.49
N ALA A 676 14.73 10.88 15.43
CA ALA A 676 14.20 11.14 14.09
C ALA A 676 14.96 10.30 13.05
N PRO A 677 14.38 10.03 11.86
CA PRO A 677 15.07 9.33 10.78
C PRO A 677 15.99 10.30 10.00
N PRO A 678 17.28 9.98 9.83
CA PRO A 678 18.17 10.76 8.97
C PRO A 678 17.75 10.71 7.50
N ALA A 679 18.06 11.76 6.74
CA ALA A 679 17.70 11.89 5.33
C ALA A 679 18.20 10.72 4.46
N GLN A 680 19.35 10.14 4.82
CA GLN A 680 19.94 8.97 4.17
C GLN A 680 19.04 7.72 4.29
N VAL A 681 18.37 7.52 5.43
CA VAL A 681 17.44 6.40 5.66
C VAL A 681 16.19 6.56 4.82
N VAL A 682 15.62 7.77 4.82
CA VAL A 682 14.46 8.13 3.99
C VAL A 682 14.77 7.93 2.50
N ALA A 683 15.85 8.55 2.00
CA ALA A 683 16.28 8.45 0.61
C ALA A 683 16.66 7.02 0.18
N GLN A 684 17.10 6.16 1.11
CA GLN A 684 17.34 4.74 0.81
C GLN A 684 16.03 3.97 0.63
N VAL A 685 15.04 4.18 1.49
CA VAL A 685 13.72 3.55 1.37
C VAL A 685 12.99 3.99 0.11
N GLN A 686 12.99 5.30 -0.18
CA GLN A 686 12.39 5.85 -1.40
C GLN A 686 12.96 5.21 -2.68
N ARG A 687 14.30 5.08 -2.78
CA ARG A 687 14.98 4.44 -3.91
C ARG A 687 14.95 2.91 -3.89
N SER A 688 14.23 2.30 -2.94
CA SER A 688 14.12 0.84 -2.75
C SER A 688 12.67 0.37 -2.91
N PRO A 689 12.14 0.25 -4.14
CA PRO A 689 10.81 -0.33 -4.38
C PRO A 689 10.74 -1.80 -3.97
N GLN A 690 11.87 -2.53 -3.96
CA GLN A 690 11.93 -3.94 -3.55
C GLN A 690 11.62 -4.20 -2.05
N TRP A 691 11.53 -3.15 -1.22
CA TRP A 691 11.14 -3.23 0.19
C TRP A 691 9.84 -2.44 0.46
N PRO A 692 8.69 -2.90 -0.07
CA PRO A 692 7.42 -2.17 0.04
C PRO A 692 6.88 -1.98 1.47
N SER A 693 7.41 -2.67 2.50
CA SER A 693 6.95 -2.51 3.90
C SER A 693 8.09 -2.26 4.90
N ILE A 694 7.78 -1.54 5.98
CA ILE A 694 8.72 -1.13 7.04
C ILE A 694 8.41 -1.87 8.35
N ARG A 695 9.43 -2.35 9.06
CA ARG A 695 9.32 -2.90 10.43
C ARG A 695 10.03 -1.98 11.43
N ALA A 696 9.35 -1.43 12.42
CA ALA A 696 10.01 -0.84 13.59
C ALA A 696 10.39 -1.95 14.58
N VAL A 697 11.66 -1.99 15.00
CA VAL A 697 12.15 -2.95 15.99
C VAL A 697 12.38 -2.23 17.33
N GLY A 698 11.49 -2.49 18.30
CA GLY A 698 11.42 -1.84 19.60
C GLY A 698 10.08 -1.10 19.83
N PRO A 699 9.73 -0.81 21.10
CA PRO A 699 8.55 -0.01 21.46
C PRO A 699 8.61 1.42 20.89
N SER A 700 7.49 2.14 20.95
CA SER A 700 7.36 3.53 20.49
C SER A 700 8.29 4.52 21.21
N SER A 701 8.74 4.21 22.42
CA SER A 701 9.77 4.96 23.15
C SER A 701 11.17 4.85 22.53
N ARG A 702 11.48 3.75 21.82
CA ARG A 702 12.75 3.58 21.10
C ARG A 702 12.67 4.13 19.68
N VAL A 703 12.03 3.38 18.77
CA VAL A 703 11.79 3.81 17.39
C VAL A 703 10.48 4.58 17.39
N THR A 704 10.56 5.91 17.42
CA THR A 704 9.40 6.79 17.62
C THR A 704 8.31 6.55 16.57
N SER A 705 7.04 6.70 16.95
CA SER A 705 5.93 6.59 15.98
C SER A 705 6.08 7.59 14.83
N THR A 706 6.62 8.78 15.12
CA THR A 706 7.04 9.79 14.15
C THR A 706 8.15 9.30 13.21
N THR A 707 9.18 8.60 13.72
CA THR A 707 10.23 7.99 12.90
C THR A 707 9.69 6.89 11.99
N LEU A 708 8.87 5.98 12.53
CA LEU A 708 8.23 4.94 11.72
C LEU A 708 7.32 5.56 10.65
N ALA A 709 6.50 6.55 11.00
CA ALA A 709 5.64 7.25 10.05
C ALA A 709 6.47 7.91 8.94
N ARG A 710 7.45 8.76 9.27
CA ARG A 710 8.24 9.52 8.29
C ARG A 710 9.05 8.65 7.30
N VAL A 711 9.40 7.41 7.65
CA VAL A 711 10.08 6.45 6.74
C VAL A 711 9.08 5.52 6.00
N ARG A 712 7.88 5.34 6.54
CA ARG A 712 6.77 4.59 5.92
C ARG A 712 5.99 5.43 4.90
N ASP A 713 5.93 6.73 5.16
CA ASP A 713 5.14 7.73 4.44
C ASP A 713 5.97 8.48 3.37
N SER A 714 7.24 8.07 3.19
CA SER A 714 8.19 8.53 2.17
C SER A 714 8.34 7.58 1.00
#